data_AF-A0A6L2JVW5-F1
#
_entry.id   AF-A0A6L2JVW5-F1
#
_cell.length_a   1.000
_cell.length_b   1.000
_cell.length_c   1.000
_cell.angle_alpha   90.00
_cell.angle_beta   90.00
_cell.angle_gamma   90.00
#
_symmetry.space_group_name_H-M   'P 1'
#
loop_
_entity.id
_entity.type
_entity.pdbx_description
1 polymer ?
#
loop_
_entity_poly.entity_id
_entity_poly.type
_entity_poly.pdbx_seq_one_letter_code
_entity_poly.pdbx_strand_id
1 'polypeptide(L)'
;MDLWCVKACWGNYAFDFVHSDSVGNSGGILCIWDPNSFHKNNVTVSDYFCMVRDVWLKTGVDILMVVVYALQELRDKRILWDNLEHVINQWDEVLNSIQHLDKIKAMDVVQKAKIKWDIEGDKNTRYFHGVLNIRGIMVDGKWTEKPSNVKLEFLHHFRNRFDKPTDNRVHIDMNFPKSITIDQQMDLECAVFKEELKRAVWECGTDKSPGPDGSSFGFYRQFWSSIENDVFAAVSHFFTFGDIPNGCLRINTCKSKIMGVNVGDEKVKYAALKLRCLVFNTSFSYLGTNVGGNMSRVQAWTEVVDKVKSRLSNWKMKSLSIGGRLTLLQSVLGSMPIFHMSIFRVSLTVLHSLASIRCYFFNGHELNSNKASWVKWKNVLASKEKGGLGVSSLYALNRALMMKWVWRFYSQKESIWARVIKAIYGDDEQVGNISKAGSRSCWRNIVNEVRILSNQGIKVLDYMRIKLENGESTAFWDDNWIGGKVLKYSFPRIYALETEKEVAVNSKMSDTMLENSLRRSIRGGVEHVQFNELSDMLQSVSLMPYSDRCIDIDSIICPIRECGVESARHVFFSYNLVRQIVRKVCSWWDVMYIDVNSYVEWFNWMNSLRLKSKSKLKIEGVFYVVWWHVWTFRNKLLFEDKKSSKTIIFDDVVSRSYYW
;
A
#
# COMPACT_ATOMS: atom_id res chain seq x y z
N MET A 1 49.48 -8.26 36.14
CA MET A 1 48.82 -9.46 35.55
C MET A 1 49.87 -10.32 34.87
N ASP A 2 49.93 -11.62 35.16
CA ASP A 2 50.79 -12.56 34.43
C ASP A 2 50.01 -13.20 33.26
N LEU A 3 50.38 -12.85 32.03
CA LEU A 3 49.76 -13.34 30.79
C LEU A 3 49.90 -14.86 30.62
N TRP A 4 50.89 -15.49 31.27
CA TRP A 4 51.06 -16.95 31.25
C TRP A 4 49.97 -17.69 32.00
N CYS A 5 49.52 -17.15 33.14
CA CYS A 5 48.40 -17.71 33.90
C CYS A 5 47.09 -17.59 33.12
N VAL A 6 46.86 -16.46 32.44
CA VAL A 6 45.66 -16.27 31.61
C VAL A 6 45.63 -17.26 30.45
N LYS A 7 46.76 -17.48 29.78
CA LYS A 7 46.89 -18.51 28.74
C LYS A 7 46.60 -19.91 29.27
N ALA A 8 47.09 -20.26 30.47
CA ALA A 8 46.84 -21.58 31.07
C ALA A 8 45.35 -21.82 31.35
N CYS A 9 44.61 -20.77 31.77
CA CYS A 9 43.18 -20.86 32.02
C CYS A 9 42.32 -20.79 30.73
N TRP A 10 42.72 -19.98 29.74
CA TRP A 10 41.95 -19.75 28.51
C TRP A 10 42.29 -20.76 27.39
N GLY A 11 43.44 -21.42 27.48
CA GLY A 11 43.87 -22.48 26.56
C GLY A 11 44.53 -21.99 25.27
N ASN A 12 44.57 -20.68 24.98
CA ASN A 12 45.28 -20.10 23.83
C ASN A 12 45.62 -18.60 24.07
N TYR A 13 46.27 -17.96 23.09
CA TYR A 13 46.61 -16.52 23.12
C TYR A 13 45.62 -15.62 22.33
N ALA A 14 44.54 -16.18 21.78
CA ALA A 14 43.57 -15.46 20.98
C ALA A 14 42.43 -14.94 21.87
N PHE A 15 42.75 -13.97 22.72
CA PHE A 15 41.79 -13.31 23.60
C PHE A 15 42.07 -11.80 23.70
N ASP A 16 41.02 -11.00 23.87
CA ASP A 16 41.12 -9.61 24.33
C ASP A 16 40.60 -9.53 25.76
N PHE A 17 41.03 -8.52 26.51
CA PHE A 17 40.75 -8.43 27.94
C PHE A 17 40.69 -7.00 28.45
N VAL A 18 40.06 -6.85 29.62
CA VAL A 18 40.01 -5.64 30.44
C VAL A 18 40.21 -6.03 31.89
N HIS A 19 40.98 -5.26 32.64
CA HIS A 19 41.17 -5.52 34.07
C HIS A 19 41.16 -4.24 34.90
N SER A 20 40.77 -4.41 36.17
CA SER A 20 41.06 -3.48 37.25
C SER A 20 42.15 -4.09 38.12
N ASP A 21 43.14 -3.30 38.48
CA ASP A 21 44.21 -3.73 39.38
C ASP A 21 43.67 -3.99 40.79
N SER A 22 44.40 -4.83 41.54
CA SER A 22 44.11 -5.08 42.95
C SER A 22 44.48 -3.86 43.80
N VAL A 23 43.59 -3.44 44.70
CA VAL A 23 43.84 -2.34 45.64
C VAL A 23 43.95 -2.90 47.06
N GLY A 24 45.12 -2.80 47.68
CA GLY A 24 45.38 -3.35 49.02
C GLY A 24 45.30 -4.88 49.07
N ASN A 25 44.56 -5.43 50.03
CA ASN A 25 44.35 -6.88 50.19
C ASN A 25 43.17 -7.43 49.35
N SER A 26 42.49 -6.57 48.58
CA SER A 26 41.36 -6.99 47.73
C SER A 26 41.84 -7.51 46.37
N GLY A 27 41.15 -8.51 45.83
CA GLY A 27 41.45 -9.06 44.51
C GLY A 27 41.04 -8.09 43.38
N GLY A 28 41.81 -8.04 42.30
CA GLY A 28 41.45 -7.27 41.09
C GLY A 28 40.36 -7.95 40.27
N ILE A 29 39.84 -7.24 39.25
CA ILE A 29 38.81 -7.75 38.34
C ILE A 29 39.44 -8.02 36.97
N LEU A 30 39.18 -9.19 36.37
CA LEU A 30 39.66 -9.54 35.04
C LEU A 30 38.50 -10.04 34.18
N CYS A 31 38.29 -9.40 33.02
CA CYS A 31 37.33 -9.76 32.00
C CYS A 31 38.08 -10.19 30.73
N ILE A 32 37.78 -11.36 30.19
CA ILE A 32 38.46 -11.92 29.00
C ILE A 32 37.39 -12.43 28.02
N TRP A 33 37.59 -12.25 26.73
CA TRP A 33 36.69 -12.75 25.69
C TRP A 33 37.43 -13.05 24.36
N ASP A 34 36.74 -13.74 23.46
CA ASP A 34 37.20 -14.02 22.09
C ASP A 34 36.89 -12.82 21.15
N PRO A 35 37.90 -12.17 20.55
CA PRO A 35 37.72 -11.03 19.64
C PRO A 35 36.85 -11.33 18.41
N ASN A 36 36.75 -12.60 18.00
CA ASN A 36 35.91 -13.00 16.85
C ASN A 36 34.43 -13.15 17.21
N SER A 37 34.12 -13.23 18.51
CA SER A 37 32.76 -13.36 19.01
C SER A 37 32.24 -12.03 19.56
N PHE A 38 33.13 -11.23 20.16
CA PHE A 38 32.81 -9.95 20.79
C PHE A 38 33.94 -8.96 20.51
N HIS A 39 33.63 -7.89 19.78
CA HIS A 39 34.56 -6.77 19.60
C HIS A 39 34.46 -5.85 20.83
N LYS A 40 35.43 -4.95 21.03
CA LYS A 40 35.42 -3.98 22.15
C LYS A 40 35.16 -2.58 21.62
N ASN A 41 34.01 -1.98 21.94
CA ASN A 41 33.64 -0.63 21.51
C ASN A 41 33.83 0.39 22.63
N ASN A 42 33.24 0.15 23.80
CA ASN A 42 33.40 1.02 24.97
C ASN A 42 33.73 0.22 26.23
N VAL A 43 34.64 0.78 27.04
CA VAL A 43 35.08 0.20 28.30
C VAL A 43 35.07 1.27 29.39
N THR A 44 34.63 0.90 30.58
CA THR A 44 34.86 1.68 31.79
C THR A 44 35.39 0.76 32.88
N VAL A 45 36.51 1.14 33.48
CA VAL A 45 37.16 0.42 34.57
C VAL A 45 37.12 1.30 35.81
N SER A 46 36.74 0.69 36.92
CA SER A 46 36.74 1.26 38.25
C SER A 46 37.29 0.22 39.22
N ASP A 47 37.73 0.66 40.40
CA ASP A 47 38.28 -0.22 41.44
C ASP A 47 37.31 -1.33 41.87
N TYR A 48 36.00 -1.11 41.67
CA TYR A 48 34.93 -2.02 42.08
C TYR A 48 34.14 -2.63 40.91
N PHE A 49 34.37 -2.23 39.66
CA PHE A 49 33.69 -2.83 38.52
C PHE A 49 34.44 -2.65 37.19
N CYS A 50 34.25 -3.59 36.28
CA CYS A 50 34.62 -3.47 34.87
C CYS A 50 33.35 -3.56 34.02
N MET A 51 33.16 -2.59 33.13
CA MET A 51 32.06 -2.53 32.18
C MET A 51 32.58 -2.56 30.75
N VAL A 52 32.04 -3.44 29.94
CA VAL A 52 32.37 -3.56 28.52
C VAL A 52 31.06 -3.64 27.71
N ARG A 53 30.89 -2.76 26.73
CA ARG A 53 29.70 -2.70 25.86
C ARG A 53 30.09 -2.90 24.40
N ASP A 54 29.49 -3.88 23.73
CA ASP A 54 29.60 -4.03 22.28
C ASP A 54 28.54 -5.00 21.68
N VAL A 55 28.50 -5.06 20.36
CA VAL A 55 27.70 -5.93 19.51
C VAL A 55 28.29 -7.34 19.48
N TRP A 56 27.48 -8.33 19.82
CA TRP A 56 27.81 -9.72 19.59
C TRP A 56 27.83 -10.03 18.09
N LEU A 57 29.00 -10.33 17.54
CA LEU A 57 29.23 -10.34 16.08
C LEU A 57 28.38 -11.37 15.33
N LYS A 58 27.95 -12.46 16.00
CA LYS A 58 27.12 -13.51 15.39
C LYS A 58 25.64 -13.15 15.26
N THR A 59 25.13 -12.26 16.11
CA THR A 59 23.69 -11.95 16.19
C THR A 59 23.38 -10.48 15.89
N GLY A 60 24.37 -9.60 15.96
CA GLY A 60 24.18 -8.15 15.78
C GLY A 60 23.52 -7.47 16.99
N VAL A 61 23.44 -8.14 18.14
CA VAL A 61 22.80 -7.63 19.36
C VAL A 61 23.82 -6.89 20.22
N ASP A 62 23.50 -5.67 20.64
CA ASP A 62 24.27 -4.93 21.64
C ASP A 62 24.19 -5.60 23.01
N ILE A 63 25.35 -5.91 23.60
CA ILE A 63 25.50 -6.51 24.93
C ILE A 63 26.33 -5.59 25.81
N LEU A 64 25.87 -5.40 27.04
CA LEU A 64 26.61 -4.77 28.13
C LEU A 64 27.00 -5.85 29.14
N MET A 65 28.29 -6.08 29.32
CA MET A 65 28.83 -6.93 30.37
C MET A 65 29.34 -6.05 31.51
N VAL A 66 28.83 -6.29 32.72
CA VAL A 66 29.26 -5.61 33.93
C VAL A 66 29.73 -6.65 34.94
N VAL A 67 31.00 -6.60 35.30
CA VAL A 67 31.58 -7.45 36.34
C VAL A 67 31.84 -6.58 37.55
N VAL A 68 31.16 -6.88 38.65
CA VAL A 68 31.16 -6.07 39.88
C VAL A 68 31.85 -6.83 41.00
N TYR A 69 32.77 -6.16 41.70
CA TYR A 69 33.34 -6.61 42.95
C TYR A 69 32.62 -5.90 44.11
N ALA A 70 31.77 -6.64 44.83
CA ALA A 70 30.88 -6.07 45.83
C ALA A 70 31.59 -5.79 47.17
N LEU A 71 31.55 -4.53 47.63
CA LEU A 71 31.98 -4.12 48.97
C LEU A 71 31.13 -4.78 50.06
N GLN A 72 31.69 -5.09 51.22
CA GLN A 72 30.97 -5.86 52.26
C GLN A 72 29.85 -5.06 52.95
N GLU A 73 30.03 -3.74 53.13
CA GLU A 73 29.05 -2.89 53.80
C GLU A 73 27.88 -2.47 52.90
N LEU A 74 26.66 -2.48 53.46
CA LEU A 74 25.44 -2.13 52.75
C LEU A 74 25.43 -0.68 52.22
N ARG A 75 26.08 0.24 52.92
CA ARG A 75 26.17 1.65 52.52
C ARG A 75 26.99 1.80 51.23
N ASP A 76 28.15 1.17 51.18
CA ASP A 76 29.05 1.26 50.03
C ASP A 76 28.51 0.50 48.82
N LYS A 77 27.78 -0.61 49.04
CA LYS A 77 27.02 -1.27 47.98
C LYS A 77 26.03 -0.32 47.32
N ARG A 78 25.28 0.47 48.08
CA ARG A 78 24.31 1.43 47.52
C ARG A 78 25.01 2.48 46.66
N ILE A 79 26.09 3.08 47.18
CA ILE A 79 26.89 4.08 46.44
C ILE A 79 27.43 3.49 45.14
N LEU A 80 27.91 2.24 45.18
CA LEU A 80 28.39 1.52 43.99
C LEU A 80 27.28 1.31 42.95
N TRP A 81 26.08 0.91 43.37
CA TRP A 81 24.93 0.73 42.48
C TRP A 81 24.44 2.05 41.89
N ASP A 82 24.40 3.13 42.69
CA ASP A 82 24.03 4.47 42.21
C ASP A 82 25.04 4.96 41.16
N ASN A 83 26.33 4.71 41.37
CA ASN A 83 27.39 5.04 40.40
C ASN A 83 27.27 4.21 39.11
N LEU A 84 26.99 2.91 39.21
CA LEU A 84 26.76 2.05 38.04
C LEU A 84 25.55 2.52 37.22
N GLU A 85 24.45 2.84 37.88
CA GLU A 85 23.24 3.36 37.23
C GLU A 85 23.53 4.69 36.52
N HIS A 86 24.30 5.59 37.15
CA HIS A 86 24.70 6.85 36.53
C HIS A 86 25.51 6.66 35.24
N VAL A 87 26.50 5.76 35.25
CA VAL A 87 27.36 5.50 34.08
C VAL A 87 26.59 4.84 32.94
N ILE A 88 25.69 3.88 33.25
CA ILE A 88 24.82 3.25 32.25
C ILE A 88 23.91 4.29 31.58
N ASN A 89 23.32 5.18 32.37
CA ASN A 89 22.44 6.23 31.88
C ASN A 89 23.18 7.22 30.96
N GLN A 90 24.42 7.59 31.27
CA GLN A 90 25.24 8.43 30.38
C GLN A 90 25.48 7.78 29.01
N TRP A 91 25.72 6.46 28.98
CA TRP A 91 25.91 5.75 27.71
C TRP A 91 24.64 5.72 26.85
N ASP A 92 23.47 5.64 27.47
CA ASP A 92 22.18 5.67 26.74
C ASP A 92 21.82 7.09 26.24
N GLU A 93 22.26 8.16 26.92
CA GLU A 93 22.14 9.54 26.41
C GLU A 93 22.97 9.77 25.14
N VAL A 94 24.19 9.22 25.07
CA VAL A 94 25.03 9.28 23.86
C VAL A 94 24.37 8.52 22.70
N LEU A 95 23.76 7.36 22.98
CA LEU A 95 23.08 6.55 21.97
C LEU A 95 21.81 7.25 21.44
N ASN A 96 21.05 7.90 22.34
CA ASN A 96 19.93 8.76 21.96
C ASN A 96 20.39 9.95 21.11
N SER A 97 21.58 10.50 21.38
CA SER A 97 22.17 11.59 20.60
C SER A 97 22.60 11.14 19.19
N ILE A 98 23.15 9.92 19.06
CA ILE A 98 23.49 9.32 17.76
C ILE A 98 22.22 9.00 16.96
N GLN A 99 21.19 8.43 17.60
CA GLN A 99 19.89 8.20 16.96
C GLN A 99 19.20 9.51 16.56
N HIS A 100 19.36 10.57 17.36
CA HIS A 100 18.91 11.92 17.02
C HIS A 100 19.67 12.49 15.82
N LEU A 101 20.98 12.28 15.72
CA LEU A 101 21.78 12.67 14.54
C LEU A 101 21.38 11.90 13.28
N ASP A 102 21.09 10.61 13.37
CA ASP A 102 20.60 9.83 12.23
C ASP A 102 19.18 10.23 11.81
N LYS A 103 18.35 10.64 12.77
CA LYS A 103 17.06 11.27 12.51
C LYS A 103 17.21 12.63 11.84
N ILE A 104 18.20 13.44 12.24
CA ILE A 104 18.55 14.70 11.57
C ILE A 104 19.04 14.44 10.13
N LYS A 105 19.89 13.43 9.90
CA LYS A 105 20.34 13.05 8.55
C LYS A 105 19.18 12.57 7.68
N ALA A 106 18.25 11.78 8.22
CA ALA A 106 17.04 11.39 7.51
C ALA A 106 16.15 12.61 7.19
N MET A 107 16.07 13.59 8.09
CA MET A 107 15.38 14.87 7.85
C MET A 107 16.08 15.72 6.78
N ASP A 108 17.41 15.71 6.72
CA ASP A 108 18.21 16.40 5.69
C ASP A 108 17.99 15.79 4.29
N VAL A 109 17.86 14.47 4.19
CA VAL A 109 17.47 13.78 2.94
C VAL A 109 16.05 14.17 2.50
N VAL A 110 15.12 14.30 3.46
CA VAL A 110 13.75 14.82 3.20
C VAL A 110 13.77 16.31 2.84
N GLN A 111 14.74 17.08 3.31
CA GLN A 111 14.95 18.48 2.94
C GLN A 111 15.56 18.61 1.55
N LYS A 112 16.50 17.74 1.17
CA LYS A 112 17.06 17.63 -0.19
C LYS A 112 16.00 17.21 -1.22
N ALA A 113 15.01 16.42 -0.83
CA ALA A 113 13.81 16.17 -1.66
C ALA A 113 12.96 17.43 -1.93
N LYS A 114 13.17 18.55 -1.20
CA LYS A 114 12.52 19.86 -1.45
C LYS A 114 13.20 20.68 -2.56
N ILE A 115 14.36 20.27 -3.10
CA ILE A 115 15.06 20.99 -4.20
C ILE A 115 14.20 21.01 -5.49
N LYS A 116 13.23 20.09 -5.62
CA LYS A 116 12.26 20.10 -6.72
C LYS A 116 11.37 21.35 -6.75
N TRP A 117 11.21 22.04 -5.62
CA TRP A 117 10.41 23.24 -5.49
C TRP A 117 11.10 24.49 -6.06
N ASP A 118 12.43 24.58 -5.99
CA ASP A 118 13.18 25.66 -6.65
C ASP A 118 13.14 25.50 -8.17
N ILE A 119 13.26 24.26 -8.68
CA ILE A 119 13.20 23.97 -10.12
C ILE A 119 11.77 24.16 -10.69
N GLU A 120 10.72 23.90 -9.91
CA GLU A 120 9.32 24.15 -10.31
C GLU A 120 8.86 25.61 -10.06
N GLY A 121 9.48 26.31 -9.11
CA GLY A 121 9.36 27.76 -8.92
C GLY A 121 10.01 28.55 -10.07
N ASP A 122 11.18 28.11 -10.54
CA ASP A 122 11.88 28.66 -11.71
C ASP A 122 11.14 28.43 -13.03
N LYS A 123 10.19 27.49 -13.09
CA LYS A 123 9.31 27.28 -14.25
C LYS A 123 8.23 28.35 -14.41
N ASN A 124 8.23 29.38 -13.57
CA ASN A 124 7.47 30.61 -13.74
C ASN A 124 5.97 30.37 -14.02
N THR A 125 5.36 29.43 -13.30
CA THR A 125 3.92 29.18 -13.44
C THR A 125 3.12 30.34 -12.82
N ARG A 126 1.99 30.73 -13.43
CA ARG A 126 1.11 31.84 -12.98
C ARG A 126 0.73 31.76 -11.49
N TYR A 127 0.76 30.57 -10.89
CA TYR A 127 0.52 30.36 -9.46
C TYR A 127 1.58 31.00 -8.55
N PHE A 128 2.88 30.85 -8.86
CA PHE A 128 3.97 31.35 -8.00
C PHE A 128 4.10 32.87 -8.04
N HIS A 129 3.76 33.50 -9.18
CA HIS A 129 3.63 34.96 -9.26
C HIS A 129 2.58 35.53 -8.28
N GLY A 130 1.56 34.75 -7.91
CA GLY A 130 0.54 35.18 -6.95
C GLY A 130 0.98 35.08 -5.47
N VAL A 131 1.98 34.24 -5.15
CA VAL A 131 2.38 33.93 -3.77
C VAL A 131 3.51 34.85 -3.27
N LEU A 132 4.36 35.38 -4.16
CA LEU A 132 5.53 36.20 -3.80
C LEU A 132 5.22 37.63 -3.30
N ASN A 133 3.96 38.03 -3.22
CA ASN A 133 3.55 39.38 -2.81
C ASN A 133 3.26 39.55 -1.29
N ILE A 134 3.76 38.69 -0.40
CA ILE A 134 3.49 38.76 1.05
C ILE A 134 4.76 39.17 1.84
N ARG A 135 4.72 40.30 2.58
CA ARG A 135 5.88 41.00 3.19
C ARG A 135 6.00 40.97 4.75
N GLY A 136 5.42 40.00 5.49
CA GLY A 136 5.57 39.95 6.97
C GLY A 136 4.95 38.75 7.69
N ILE A 137 5.16 38.63 9.02
CA ILE A 137 4.52 37.63 9.90
C ILE A 137 3.89 38.27 11.15
N MET A 138 2.88 37.62 11.74
CA MET A 138 2.16 38.12 12.91
C MET A 138 2.56 37.35 14.18
N VAL A 139 2.98 38.08 15.22
CA VAL A 139 3.52 37.54 16.47
C VAL A 139 2.80 38.24 17.61
N ASP A 140 2.13 37.48 18.49
CA ASP A 140 1.33 37.99 19.62
C ASP A 140 0.38 39.14 19.27
N GLY A 141 -0.27 39.03 18.10
CA GLY A 141 -1.22 40.03 17.60
C GLY A 141 -0.58 41.26 16.94
N LYS A 142 0.75 41.34 16.85
CA LYS A 142 1.48 42.44 16.19
C LYS A 142 2.11 41.99 14.87
N TRP A 143 1.88 42.74 13.81
CA TRP A 143 2.46 42.48 12.50
C TRP A 143 3.92 42.92 12.43
N THR A 144 4.78 42.02 11.99
CA THR A 144 6.23 42.18 12.00
C THR A 144 6.76 41.93 10.59
N GLU A 145 7.19 43.01 9.92
CA GLU A 145 7.68 42.98 8.54
C GLU A 145 9.21 42.96 8.46
N LYS A 146 9.90 43.32 9.55
CA LYS A 146 11.37 43.33 9.60
C LYS A 146 11.91 41.89 9.58
N PRO A 147 12.72 41.51 8.56
CA PRO A 147 13.18 40.13 8.35
C PRO A 147 13.93 39.50 9.53
N SER A 148 14.63 40.30 10.34
CA SER A 148 15.37 39.85 11.52
C SER A 148 14.46 39.32 12.63
N ASN A 149 13.34 39.99 12.88
CA ASN A 149 12.40 39.60 13.93
C ASN A 149 11.57 38.38 13.54
N VAL A 150 11.28 38.23 12.23
CA VAL A 150 10.62 37.04 11.66
C VAL A 150 11.42 35.77 11.96
N LYS A 151 12.75 35.83 11.89
CA LYS A 151 13.62 34.67 12.13
C LYS A 151 13.65 34.23 13.60
N LEU A 152 13.63 35.19 14.53
CA LEU A 152 13.72 34.94 15.97
C LEU A 152 12.47 34.21 16.51
N GLU A 153 11.31 34.54 15.97
CA GLU A 153 10.03 33.95 16.39
C GLU A 153 9.83 32.51 15.91
N PHE A 154 10.38 32.20 14.73
CA PHE A 154 10.41 30.82 14.25
C PHE A 154 11.22 29.91 15.18
N LEU A 155 12.33 30.39 15.75
CA LEU A 155 13.17 29.63 16.66
C LEU A 155 12.40 29.21 17.93
N HIS A 156 11.68 30.16 18.55
CA HIS A 156 10.98 29.95 19.81
C HIS A 156 9.79 28.98 19.66
N HIS A 157 9.10 29.06 18.52
CA HIS A 157 7.93 28.22 18.23
C HIS A 157 8.23 26.71 18.23
N PHE A 158 9.38 26.30 17.69
CA PHE A 158 9.69 24.87 17.55
C PHE A 158 10.16 24.23 18.86
N ARG A 159 10.83 25.00 19.73
CA ARG A 159 11.34 24.51 21.02
C ARG A 159 10.24 23.91 21.91
N ASN A 160 9.08 24.56 21.97
CA ASN A 160 7.98 24.17 22.87
C ASN A 160 7.16 22.97 22.40
N ARG A 161 7.37 22.45 21.18
CA ARG A 161 6.45 21.49 20.54
C ARG A 161 6.98 20.05 20.49
N PHE A 162 8.19 19.76 20.97
CA PHE A 162 8.83 18.45 20.82
C PHE A 162 8.86 17.58 22.10
N ASP A 163 8.15 17.95 23.17
CA ASP A 163 7.95 17.06 24.34
C ASP A 163 6.80 16.04 24.15
N LYS A 164 6.88 14.90 24.88
CA LYS A 164 6.12 13.63 24.67
C LYS A 164 4.88 13.45 25.59
N PRO A 165 3.81 12.74 25.13
CA PRO A 165 2.91 11.99 26.03
C PRO A 165 2.56 10.54 25.57
N THR A 166 1.95 9.77 26.51
CA THR A 166 1.89 8.29 26.69
C THR A 166 0.70 7.53 26.04
N ASP A 167 0.65 6.21 26.33
CA ASP A 167 0.32 5.10 25.45
C ASP A 167 -1.04 4.38 25.66
N ASN A 168 -1.53 3.83 24.54
CA ASN A 168 -2.47 2.73 24.32
C ASN A 168 -4.01 2.92 24.23
N ARG A 169 -4.54 2.25 23.19
CA ARG A 169 -5.93 1.82 22.96
C ARG A 169 -5.95 0.32 22.60
N VAL A 170 -7.10 -0.35 22.81
CA VAL A 170 -7.35 -1.76 22.48
C VAL A 170 -8.40 -1.90 21.36
N HIS A 171 -8.38 -3.04 20.66
CA HIS A 171 -9.26 -3.41 19.55
C HIS A 171 -10.12 -4.67 19.84
N ILE A 172 -11.21 -4.83 19.08
CA ILE A 172 -12.19 -5.95 19.10
C ILE A 172 -12.22 -6.66 17.72
N ASP A 173 -12.66 -7.93 17.71
CA ASP A 173 -12.77 -8.87 16.57
C ASP A 173 -14.20 -9.36 16.26
N MET A 174 -14.40 -9.93 15.06
CA MET A 174 -15.59 -10.49 14.34
C MET A 174 -15.68 -12.05 14.31
N ASN A 175 -16.65 -12.64 13.55
CA ASN A 175 -16.91 -14.10 13.46
C ASN A 175 -17.29 -14.75 12.09
N PHE A 176 -17.04 -16.07 12.01
CA PHE A 176 -16.97 -16.99 10.84
C PHE A 176 -18.05 -18.15 10.81
N PRO A 177 -18.27 -18.85 9.66
CA PRO A 177 -19.30 -19.91 9.46
C PRO A 177 -18.92 -21.36 9.91
N LYS A 178 -19.88 -22.33 9.83
CA LYS A 178 -20.07 -23.44 10.81
C LYS A 178 -19.99 -24.95 10.36
N SER A 179 -19.44 -25.37 9.21
CA SER A 179 -19.23 -26.83 8.95
C SER A 179 -18.21 -27.15 7.83
N ILE A 180 -17.58 -28.34 7.87
CA ILE A 180 -16.47 -28.84 7.00
C ILE A 180 -16.86 -30.11 6.20
N THR A 181 -16.08 -30.50 5.18
CA THR A 181 -16.35 -31.64 4.26
C THR A 181 -15.79 -32.99 4.75
N ILE A 182 -16.17 -34.11 4.12
CA ILE A 182 -15.72 -35.47 4.49
C ILE A 182 -14.24 -35.70 4.18
N ASP A 183 -13.74 -35.20 3.05
CA ASP A 183 -12.30 -35.26 2.75
C ASP A 183 -11.51 -34.41 3.76
N GLN A 184 -12.05 -33.25 4.14
CA GLN A 184 -11.51 -32.45 5.24
C GLN A 184 -11.57 -33.22 6.56
N GLN A 185 -12.64 -33.97 6.82
CA GLN A 185 -12.78 -34.79 8.02
C GLN A 185 -11.70 -35.89 8.08
N MET A 186 -11.48 -36.63 6.98
CA MET A 186 -10.46 -37.67 6.94
C MET A 186 -9.04 -37.11 7.07
N ASP A 187 -8.77 -35.96 6.43
CA ASP A 187 -7.51 -35.22 6.56
C ASP A 187 -7.32 -34.70 7.99
N LEU A 188 -8.38 -34.26 8.67
CA LEU A 188 -8.37 -33.79 10.06
C LEU A 188 -8.27 -34.90 11.10
N GLU A 189 -8.65 -36.13 10.76
CA GLU A 189 -8.67 -37.29 11.68
C GLU A 189 -7.40 -38.16 11.60
N CYS A 190 -6.54 -37.95 10.60
CA CYS A 190 -5.29 -38.72 10.46
C CYS A 190 -4.21 -38.32 11.49
N ALA A 191 -3.24 -39.21 11.74
CA ALA A 191 -2.13 -38.94 12.63
C ALA A 191 -1.13 -37.97 11.99
N VAL A 192 -0.62 -37.01 12.77
CA VAL A 192 0.30 -35.97 12.29
C VAL A 192 1.68 -36.55 11.95
N PHE A 193 2.19 -36.24 10.77
CA PHE A 193 3.54 -36.66 10.32
C PHE A 193 4.59 -35.57 10.53
N LYS A 194 5.88 -35.95 10.69
CA LYS A 194 6.99 -34.99 10.82
C LYS A 194 7.10 -34.09 9.59
N GLU A 195 6.91 -34.67 8.41
CA GLU A 195 6.95 -33.99 7.12
C GLU A 195 5.81 -32.98 6.96
N GLU A 196 4.63 -33.28 7.52
CA GLU A 196 3.48 -32.38 7.53
C GLU A 196 3.75 -31.16 8.43
N LEU A 197 4.30 -31.39 9.63
CA LEU A 197 4.69 -30.31 10.54
C LEU A 197 5.76 -29.41 9.95
N LYS A 198 6.78 -30.01 9.32
CA LYS A 198 7.81 -29.27 8.60
C LYS A 198 7.20 -28.46 7.46
N ARG A 199 6.29 -29.04 6.68
CA ARG A 199 5.60 -28.34 5.59
C ARG A 199 4.80 -27.14 6.10
N ALA A 200 4.04 -27.31 7.19
CA ALA A 200 3.29 -26.22 7.82
C ALA A 200 4.19 -25.05 8.27
N VAL A 201 5.35 -25.35 8.85
CA VAL A 201 6.36 -24.33 9.22
C VAL A 201 6.96 -23.65 7.97
N TRP A 202 7.11 -24.38 6.87
CA TRP A 202 7.60 -23.88 5.58
C TRP A 202 6.57 -23.16 4.71
N GLU A 203 5.29 -23.30 4.99
CA GLU A 203 4.22 -22.51 4.38
C GLU A 203 4.04 -21.15 5.08
N CYS A 204 4.50 -21.03 6.32
CA CYS A 204 4.46 -19.77 7.07
C CYS A 204 5.54 -18.78 6.61
N GLY A 205 5.18 -17.62 6.06
CA GLY A 205 6.13 -16.60 5.61
C GLY A 205 7.23 -16.26 6.65
N THR A 206 8.48 -16.14 6.19
CA THR A 206 9.68 -15.95 7.04
C THR A 206 9.69 -14.62 7.82
N ASP A 207 8.99 -13.63 7.28
CA ASP A 207 8.85 -12.25 7.75
C ASP A 207 7.47 -11.99 8.42
N LYS A 208 6.72 -13.06 8.71
CA LYS A 208 5.50 -12.96 9.52
C LYS A 208 5.85 -12.42 10.91
N SER A 209 4.91 -11.66 11.48
CA SER A 209 5.08 -11.05 12.79
C SER A 209 5.47 -12.11 13.84
N PRO A 210 6.51 -11.85 14.65
CA PRO A 210 6.98 -12.80 15.65
C PRO A 210 5.94 -13.06 16.74
N GLY A 211 6.06 -14.22 17.39
CA GLY A 211 5.27 -14.57 18.57
C GLY A 211 5.60 -13.68 19.79
N PRO A 212 4.96 -13.93 20.95
CA PRO A 212 5.23 -13.21 22.20
C PRO A 212 6.69 -13.31 22.68
N ASP A 213 7.40 -14.30 22.18
CA ASP A 213 8.81 -14.60 22.40
C ASP A 213 9.76 -13.80 21.48
N GLY A 214 9.23 -13.07 20.50
CA GLY A 214 10.04 -12.29 19.56
C GLY A 214 10.63 -13.10 18.39
N SER A 215 10.34 -14.41 18.32
CA SER A 215 10.86 -15.29 17.26
C SER A 215 9.93 -15.31 16.05
N SER A 216 10.47 -15.08 14.85
CA SER A 216 9.74 -15.25 13.59
C SER A 216 9.84 -16.69 13.06
N PHE A 217 9.02 -17.05 12.07
CA PHE A 217 9.17 -18.33 11.36
C PHE A 217 10.55 -18.47 10.68
N GLY A 218 11.26 -17.37 10.42
CA GLY A 218 12.66 -17.40 9.99
C GLY A 218 13.58 -18.09 11.01
N PHE A 219 13.38 -17.83 12.31
CA PHE A 219 14.12 -18.48 13.40
C PHE A 219 13.85 -19.99 13.41
N TYR A 220 12.58 -20.40 13.42
CA TYR A 220 12.20 -21.82 13.46
C TYR A 220 12.73 -22.60 12.26
N ARG A 221 12.75 -22.00 11.07
CA ARG A 221 13.33 -22.63 9.87
C ARG A 221 14.85 -22.76 9.96
N GLN A 222 15.53 -21.76 10.52
CA GLN A 222 16.98 -21.76 10.68
C GLN A 222 17.45 -22.79 11.71
N PHE A 223 16.72 -22.96 12.80
CA PHE A 223 17.06 -23.87 13.90
C PHE A 223 16.25 -25.18 13.90
N TRP A 224 15.55 -25.48 12.81
CA TRP A 224 14.64 -26.64 12.71
C TRP A 224 15.30 -27.95 13.14
N SER A 225 16.53 -28.20 12.72
CA SER A 225 17.28 -29.41 13.06
C SER A 225 17.47 -29.62 14.57
N SER A 226 17.44 -28.54 15.36
CA SER A 226 17.61 -28.59 16.80
C SER A 226 16.29 -28.68 17.56
N ILE A 227 15.17 -28.27 16.95
CA ILE A 227 13.87 -28.14 17.63
C ILE A 227 12.77 -29.07 17.08
N GLU A 228 13.00 -29.71 15.93
CA GLU A 228 12.02 -30.56 15.23
C GLU A 228 11.46 -31.68 16.11
N ASN A 229 12.31 -32.29 16.94
CA ASN A 229 11.88 -33.37 17.82
C ASN A 229 11.00 -32.86 18.97
N ASP A 230 11.31 -31.69 19.54
CA ASP A 230 10.53 -31.08 20.61
C ASP A 230 9.16 -30.61 20.09
N VAL A 231 9.15 -30.00 18.90
CA VAL A 231 7.92 -29.56 18.22
C VAL A 231 7.05 -30.77 17.87
N PHE A 232 7.64 -31.84 17.32
CA PHE A 232 6.91 -33.07 17.00
C PHE A 232 6.36 -33.74 18.25
N ALA A 233 7.14 -33.82 19.33
CA ALA A 233 6.71 -34.42 20.59
C ALA A 233 5.54 -33.64 21.22
N ALA A 234 5.61 -32.31 21.23
CA ALA A 234 4.54 -31.46 21.74
C ALA A 234 3.23 -31.59 20.95
N VAL A 235 3.31 -31.62 19.61
CA VAL A 235 2.13 -31.78 18.75
C VAL A 235 1.57 -33.20 18.83
N SER A 236 2.41 -34.23 18.83
CA SER A 236 1.97 -35.63 18.97
C SER A 236 1.29 -35.87 20.32
N HIS A 237 1.81 -35.28 21.39
CA HIS A 237 1.17 -35.32 22.71
C HIS A 237 -0.24 -34.73 22.66
N PHE A 238 -0.40 -33.57 22.02
CA PHE A 238 -1.72 -32.93 21.88
C PHE A 238 -2.74 -33.82 21.15
N PHE A 239 -2.36 -34.43 20.02
CA PHE A 239 -3.27 -35.31 19.28
C PHE A 239 -3.57 -36.63 19.98
N THR A 240 -2.70 -37.06 20.91
CA THR A 240 -2.88 -38.32 21.67
C THR A 240 -3.69 -38.13 22.95
N PHE A 241 -3.40 -37.08 23.72
CA PHE A 241 -3.96 -36.85 25.06
C PHE A 241 -5.02 -35.74 25.11
N GLY A 242 -5.19 -34.98 24.02
CA GLY A 242 -6.16 -33.88 23.94
C GLY A 242 -5.76 -32.64 24.74
N ASP A 243 -4.56 -32.60 25.33
CA ASP A 243 -4.03 -31.48 26.07
C ASP A 243 -2.64 -31.04 25.55
N ILE A 244 -2.45 -29.74 25.56
CA ILE A 244 -1.18 -29.11 25.24
C ILE A 244 -0.37 -29.05 26.53
N PRO A 245 0.90 -29.53 26.55
CA PRO A 245 1.78 -29.41 27.70
C PRO A 245 1.80 -27.98 28.25
N ASN A 246 1.88 -27.82 29.58
CA ASN A 246 1.92 -26.51 30.20
C ASN A 246 3.11 -25.69 29.67
N GLY A 247 2.85 -24.78 28.72
CA GLY A 247 3.88 -24.04 27.99
C GLY A 247 3.47 -23.47 26.64
N CYS A 248 2.41 -23.96 25.96
CA CYS A 248 1.96 -23.39 24.67
C CYS A 248 0.67 -22.55 24.75
N LEU A 249 0.38 -21.80 23.67
CA LEU A 249 -0.74 -20.85 23.59
C LEU A 249 -2.11 -21.53 23.69
N ARG A 250 -2.94 -21.10 24.64
CA ARG A 250 -4.33 -21.57 24.83
C ARG A 250 -5.34 -20.63 24.15
N ILE A 251 -6.48 -21.17 23.69
CA ILE A 251 -7.62 -20.36 23.23
C ILE A 251 -8.05 -19.46 24.38
N ASN A 252 -7.92 -18.15 24.17
CA ASN A 252 -8.34 -17.16 25.14
C ASN A 252 -9.86 -16.99 25.01
N THR A 253 -10.61 -17.75 25.81
CA THR A 253 -12.07 -17.71 25.84
C THR A 253 -12.64 -16.32 26.15
N CYS A 254 -11.87 -15.46 26.83
CA CYS A 254 -12.22 -14.06 27.07
C CYS A 254 -12.09 -13.16 25.81
N LYS A 255 -11.37 -13.59 24.78
CA LYS A 255 -11.23 -12.90 23.49
C LYS A 255 -12.13 -13.48 22.39
N SER A 256 -12.55 -14.73 22.52
CA SER A 256 -13.42 -15.42 21.56
C SER A 256 -14.89 -15.01 21.70
N LYS A 257 -15.62 -14.96 20.57
CA LYS A 257 -17.05 -14.63 20.54
C LYS A 257 -17.84 -15.61 19.67
N ILE A 258 -19.17 -15.61 19.68
CA ILE A 258 -20.03 -16.45 18.80
C ILE A 258 -21.24 -15.70 18.21
N MET A 259 -21.49 -15.84 16.90
CA MET A 259 -22.67 -15.27 16.21
C MET A 259 -23.59 -16.38 15.66
N GLY A 260 -24.91 -16.16 15.71
CA GLY A 260 -25.89 -16.95 14.98
C GLY A 260 -26.31 -16.25 13.70
N VAL A 261 -26.16 -16.91 12.54
CA VAL A 261 -26.74 -16.44 11.27
C VAL A 261 -28.05 -17.19 11.06
N ASN A 262 -29.17 -16.47 11.06
CA ASN A 262 -30.51 -17.06 10.95
C ASN A 262 -30.83 -18.09 12.06
N VAL A 263 -30.29 -17.87 13.27
CA VAL A 263 -30.50 -18.71 14.45
C VAL A 263 -31.01 -17.80 15.57
N GLY A 264 -32.05 -18.23 16.29
CA GLY A 264 -32.62 -17.44 17.39
C GLY A 264 -31.60 -17.19 18.52
N ASP A 265 -31.65 -15.98 19.10
CA ASP A 265 -30.67 -15.49 20.09
C ASP A 265 -30.47 -16.43 21.29
N GLU A 266 -31.53 -17.11 21.72
CA GLU A 266 -31.47 -18.07 22.84
C GLU A 266 -30.52 -19.25 22.56
N LYS A 267 -30.49 -19.76 21.32
CA LYS A 267 -29.55 -20.82 20.93
C LYS A 267 -28.11 -20.30 20.86
N VAL A 268 -27.92 -19.04 20.48
CA VAL A 268 -26.61 -18.40 20.42
C VAL A 268 -26.05 -18.16 21.83
N LYS A 269 -26.89 -17.68 22.76
CA LYS A 269 -26.54 -17.52 24.17
C LYS A 269 -26.19 -18.86 24.83
N TYR A 270 -26.98 -19.89 24.57
CA TYR A 270 -26.71 -21.24 25.09
C TYR A 270 -25.37 -21.79 24.59
N ALA A 271 -25.07 -21.62 23.30
CA ALA A 271 -23.78 -22.03 22.73
C ALA A 271 -22.61 -21.23 23.30
N ALA A 272 -22.78 -19.91 23.51
CA ALA A 272 -21.78 -19.04 24.13
C ALA A 272 -21.44 -19.49 25.56
N LEU A 273 -22.47 -19.82 26.35
CA LEU A 273 -22.34 -20.36 27.71
C LEU A 273 -21.58 -21.68 27.74
N LYS A 274 -21.89 -22.62 26.83
CA LYS A 274 -21.21 -23.91 26.75
C LYS A 274 -19.73 -23.77 26.35
N LEU A 275 -19.42 -22.85 25.44
CA LEU A 275 -18.06 -22.60 24.95
C LEU A 275 -17.28 -21.62 25.84
N ARG A 276 -17.89 -21.10 26.90
CA ARG A 276 -17.35 -20.07 27.80
C ARG A 276 -16.85 -18.82 27.06
N CYS A 277 -17.52 -18.43 25.97
CA CYS A 277 -17.16 -17.29 25.13
C CYS A 277 -18.30 -16.25 25.07
N LEU A 278 -18.04 -15.05 24.52
CA LEU A 278 -19.02 -13.96 24.50
C LEU A 278 -19.98 -14.05 23.30
N VAL A 279 -21.21 -13.53 23.41
CA VAL A 279 -22.11 -13.40 22.25
C VAL A 279 -21.69 -12.22 21.37
N PHE A 280 -21.74 -12.45 20.06
CA PHE A 280 -21.28 -11.53 19.02
C PHE A 280 -22.42 -10.66 18.46
N ASN A 281 -22.26 -9.33 18.43
CA ASN A 281 -23.29 -8.37 17.97
C ASN A 281 -23.10 -7.96 16.49
N THR A 282 -24.20 -7.62 15.81
CA THR A 282 -24.29 -7.29 14.39
C THR A 282 -23.59 -6.00 13.95
N SER A 283 -23.20 -5.11 14.88
CA SER A 283 -22.35 -3.95 14.62
C SER A 283 -20.92 -4.22 15.09
N PHE A 284 -19.99 -4.33 14.16
CA PHE A 284 -18.64 -4.82 14.44
C PHE A 284 -17.60 -4.28 13.47
N SER A 285 -16.37 -4.06 13.94
CA SER A 285 -15.29 -3.54 13.11
C SER A 285 -14.44 -4.67 12.53
N TYR A 286 -14.19 -4.63 11.22
CA TYR A 286 -13.29 -5.55 10.53
C TYR A 286 -12.48 -4.89 9.47
N LEU A 287 -11.18 -5.19 9.51
CA LEU A 287 -10.20 -4.56 8.64
C LEU A 287 -10.38 -3.02 8.62
N GLY A 288 -10.79 -2.46 9.77
CA GLY A 288 -11.04 -1.04 9.96
C GLY A 288 -12.39 -0.49 9.45
N THR A 289 -13.36 -1.34 9.09
CA THR A 289 -14.72 -0.95 8.66
C THR A 289 -15.79 -1.50 9.60
N ASN A 290 -16.74 -0.65 10.01
CA ASN A 290 -17.90 -1.08 10.80
C ASN A 290 -18.95 -1.75 9.90
N VAL A 291 -19.04 -3.07 9.99
CA VAL A 291 -20.01 -3.89 9.26
C VAL A 291 -21.33 -3.91 10.03
N GLY A 292 -22.45 -3.85 9.31
CA GLY A 292 -23.81 -3.75 9.89
C GLY A 292 -24.31 -2.33 10.11
N GLY A 293 -23.43 -1.32 10.02
CA GLY A 293 -23.81 0.09 10.07
C GLY A 293 -24.48 0.57 8.77
N ASN A 294 -25.50 1.42 8.89
CA ASN A 294 -26.09 2.08 7.71
C ASN A 294 -25.21 3.25 7.25
N MET A 295 -24.34 2.99 6.28
CA MET A 295 -23.42 3.97 5.68
C MET A 295 -24.11 5.12 4.94
N SER A 296 -25.45 5.14 4.83
CA SER A 296 -26.17 6.34 4.39
C SER A 296 -26.26 7.42 5.49
N ARG A 297 -26.04 7.04 6.77
CA ARG A 297 -26.10 7.96 7.91
C ARG A 297 -24.75 8.61 8.17
N VAL A 298 -24.76 9.89 8.54
CA VAL A 298 -23.54 10.65 8.89
C VAL A 298 -22.74 9.97 10.00
N GLN A 299 -23.42 9.44 11.02
CA GLN A 299 -22.81 8.76 12.17
C GLN A 299 -21.94 7.55 11.78
N ALA A 300 -22.29 6.84 10.70
CA ALA A 300 -21.53 5.69 10.24
C ALA A 300 -20.17 6.09 9.62
N TRP A 301 -20.00 7.36 9.25
CA TRP A 301 -18.75 7.90 8.72
C TRP A 301 -17.87 8.55 9.78
N THR A 302 -18.34 8.67 11.02
CA THR A 302 -17.61 9.32 12.10
C THR A 302 -16.23 8.71 12.30
N GLU A 303 -16.12 7.37 12.30
CA GLU A 303 -14.84 6.67 12.41
C GLU A 303 -13.87 7.02 11.27
N VAL A 304 -14.36 7.13 10.03
CA VAL A 304 -13.54 7.47 8.86
C VAL A 304 -13.06 8.93 8.96
N VAL A 305 -13.98 9.84 9.31
CA VAL A 305 -13.67 11.26 9.50
C VAL A 305 -12.66 11.45 10.63
N ASP A 306 -12.83 10.74 11.74
CA ASP A 306 -11.94 10.85 12.90
C ASP A 306 -10.58 10.23 12.65
N LYS A 307 -10.49 9.16 11.84
CA LYS A 307 -9.20 8.65 11.32
C LYS A 307 -8.47 9.71 10.49
N VAL A 308 -9.17 10.42 9.61
CA VAL A 308 -8.58 11.51 8.81
C VAL A 308 -8.11 12.65 9.72
N LYS A 309 -8.90 13.03 10.73
CA LYS A 309 -8.52 14.06 11.71
C LYS A 309 -7.31 13.65 12.57
N SER A 310 -7.25 12.41 13.05
CA SER A 310 -6.16 11.94 13.92
C SER A 310 -4.82 11.84 13.19
N ARG A 311 -4.83 11.65 11.86
CA ARG A 311 -3.59 11.76 11.07
C ARG A 311 -3.07 13.19 11.00
N LEU A 312 -3.95 14.19 11.05
CA LEU A 312 -3.55 15.60 11.07
C LEU A 312 -2.89 16.01 12.39
N SER A 313 -3.34 15.48 13.53
CA SER A 313 -2.73 15.82 14.83
C SER A 313 -1.28 15.38 14.94
N ASN A 314 -0.92 14.30 14.25
CA ASN A 314 0.45 13.76 14.23
C ASN A 314 1.39 14.57 13.31
N TRP A 315 0.83 15.37 12.40
CA TRP A 315 1.62 16.22 11.51
C TRP A 315 1.73 17.61 12.10
N LYS A 316 2.97 18.07 12.33
CA LYS A 316 3.22 19.49 12.64
C LYS A 316 2.96 20.32 11.39
N MET A 317 1.69 20.69 11.17
CA MET A 317 1.23 21.44 9.99
C MET A 317 2.06 22.72 9.74
N LYS A 318 2.59 23.32 10.80
CA LYS A 318 3.46 24.52 10.77
C LYS A 318 4.89 24.26 10.27
N SER A 319 5.39 23.02 10.26
CA SER A 319 6.72 22.66 9.72
C SER A 319 6.69 22.20 8.27
N LEU A 320 5.51 22.12 7.66
CA LEU A 320 5.34 21.62 6.29
C LEU A 320 5.25 22.77 5.30
N SER A 321 6.05 22.71 4.23
CA SER A 321 5.89 23.62 3.09
C SER A 321 4.50 23.42 2.45
N ILE A 322 4.03 24.40 1.68
CA ILE A 322 2.76 24.28 0.95
C ILE A 322 2.80 23.10 -0.06
N GLY A 323 3.98 22.84 -0.65
CA GLY A 323 4.22 21.63 -1.45
C GLY A 323 4.13 20.33 -0.64
N GLY A 324 4.73 20.28 0.56
CA GLY A 324 4.63 19.11 1.43
C GLY A 324 3.19 18.84 1.88
N ARG A 325 2.42 19.89 2.17
CA ARG A 325 0.98 19.79 2.46
C ARG A 325 0.19 19.28 1.25
N LEU A 326 0.48 19.77 0.04
CA LEU A 326 -0.17 19.27 -1.18
C LEU A 326 0.08 17.77 -1.39
N THR A 327 1.33 17.33 -1.24
CA THR A 327 1.70 15.92 -1.41
C THR A 327 0.98 15.03 -0.41
N LEU A 328 1.01 15.36 0.89
CA LEU A 328 0.33 14.59 1.94
C LEU A 328 -1.20 14.62 1.80
N LEU A 329 -1.74 15.74 1.31
CA LEU A 329 -3.14 15.88 1.01
C LEU A 329 -3.59 14.88 -0.08
N GLN A 330 -2.77 14.67 -1.11
CA GLN A 330 -3.09 13.76 -2.21
C GLN A 330 -2.79 12.29 -1.85
N SER A 331 -1.60 12.01 -1.31
CA SER A 331 -1.14 10.63 -1.07
C SER A 331 -1.77 9.99 0.16
N VAL A 332 -2.13 10.78 1.18
CA VAL A 332 -2.65 10.26 2.45
C VAL A 332 -4.10 10.67 2.67
N LEU A 333 -4.40 11.96 2.82
CA LEU A 333 -5.77 12.39 3.17
C LEU A 333 -6.78 12.07 2.06
N GLY A 334 -6.33 12.09 0.80
CA GLY A 334 -7.12 11.70 -0.37
C GLY A 334 -7.37 10.20 -0.45
N SER A 335 -6.42 9.37 0.02
CA SER A 335 -6.48 7.91 -0.12
C SER A 335 -7.24 7.23 1.02
N MET A 336 -7.19 7.77 2.24
CA MET A 336 -7.84 7.21 3.42
C MET A 336 -9.34 6.88 3.25
N PRO A 337 -10.19 7.78 2.71
CA PRO A 337 -11.61 7.48 2.55
C PRO A 337 -11.93 6.63 1.30
N ILE A 338 -10.96 6.36 0.41
CA ILE A 338 -11.22 5.73 -0.91
C ILE A 338 -11.91 4.38 -0.78
N PHE A 339 -11.49 3.55 0.18
CA PHE A 339 -12.08 2.23 0.38
C PHE A 339 -13.60 2.33 0.60
N HIS A 340 -14.04 3.14 1.57
CA HIS A 340 -15.46 3.35 1.86
C HIS A 340 -16.18 4.10 0.73
N MET A 341 -15.56 5.14 0.15
CA MET A 341 -16.12 5.87 -0.99
C MET A 341 -16.25 5.00 -2.24
N SER A 342 -15.57 3.86 -2.32
CA SER A 342 -15.72 2.97 -3.47
C SER A 342 -16.97 2.10 -3.37
N ILE A 343 -17.48 1.84 -2.17
CA ILE A 343 -18.59 0.91 -1.94
C ILE A 343 -19.89 1.67 -1.63
N PHE A 344 -19.78 2.80 -0.94
CA PHE A 344 -20.93 3.52 -0.40
C PHE A 344 -21.08 4.90 -1.02
N ARG A 345 -22.32 5.27 -1.34
CA ARG A 345 -22.68 6.66 -1.64
C ARG A 345 -22.49 7.51 -0.39
N VAL A 346 -21.61 8.49 -0.46
CA VAL A 346 -21.33 9.38 0.67
C VAL A 346 -22.32 10.55 0.68
N SER A 347 -22.87 10.87 1.85
CA SER A 347 -23.72 12.06 2.00
C SER A 347 -22.93 13.35 1.77
N LEU A 348 -23.61 14.38 1.26
CA LEU A 348 -22.99 15.70 1.05
C LEU A 348 -22.38 16.27 2.33
N THR A 349 -23.03 16.08 3.47
CA THR A 349 -22.54 16.53 4.78
C THR A 349 -21.18 15.93 5.12
N VAL A 350 -20.99 14.63 4.89
CA VAL A 350 -19.72 13.95 5.14
C VAL A 350 -18.67 14.39 4.12
N LEU A 351 -19.03 14.51 2.84
CA LEU A 351 -18.13 15.02 1.80
C LEU A 351 -17.64 16.43 2.11
N HIS A 352 -18.53 17.32 2.56
CA HIS A 352 -18.20 18.67 2.98
C HIS A 352 -17.29 18.65 4.21
N SER A 353 -17.56 17.81 5.21
CA SER A 353 -16.69 17.66 6.38
C SER A 353 -15.27 17.25 5.98
N LEU A 354 -15.12 16.20 5.17
CA LEU A 354 -13.80 15.75 4.67
C LEU A 354 -13.12 16.80 3.78
N ALA A 355 -13.88 17.49 2.92
CA ALA A 355 -13.35 18.56 2.07
C ALA A 355 -12.88 19.76 2.90
N SER A 356 -13.61 20.13 3.95
CA SER A 356 -13.22 21.20 4.87
C SER A 356 -11.93 20.84 5.60
N ILE A 357 -11.81 19.61 6.12
CA ILE A 357 -10.58 19.12 6.77
C ILE A 357 -9.38 19.22 5.81
N ARG A 358 -9.56 18.76 4.56
CA ARG A 358 -8.57 18.86 3.49
C ARG A 358 -8.17 20.30 3.16
N CYS A 359 -9.15 21.22 3.12
CA CYS A 359 -8.94 22.63 2.86
C CYS A 359 -8.18 23.33 3.99
N TYR A 360 -8.57 23.09 5.25
CA TYR A 360 -7.87 23.64 6.42
C TYR A 360 -6.44 23.13 6.48
N PHE A 361 -6.21 21.83 6.26
CA PHE A 361 -4.86 21.27 6.22
C PHE A 361 -3.98 21.93 5.16
N PHE A 362 -4.49 22.04 3.92
CA PHE A 362 -3.74 22.66 2.83
C PHE A 362 -3.38 24.12 3.15
N ASN A 363 -4.32 24.90 3.67
CA ASN A 363 -4.09 26.30 4.03
C ASN A 363 -3.24 26.46 5.31
N GLY A 364 -3.00 25.40 6.08
CA GLY A 364 -2.13 25.46 7.27
C GLY A 364 -2.87 25.89 8.53
N HIS A 365 -4.17 25.68 8.54
CA HIS A 365 -5.05 26.12 9.59
C HIS A 365 -5.30 24.96 10.57
N GLU A 366 -5.39 25.29 11.85
CA GLU A 366 -5.90 24.35 12.84
C GLU A 366 -7.40 24.10 12.58
N LEU A 367 -7.89 22.91 12.93
CA LEU A 367 -9.31 22.58 12.78
C LEU A 367 -10.13 23.58 13.60
N ASN A 368 -11.17 24.17 12.99
CA ASN A 368 -12.02 25.23 13.56
C ASN A 368 -11.38 26.63 13.70
N SER A 369 -10.25 26.88 13.03
CA SER A 369 -9.66 28.23 12.97
C SER A 369 -10.49 29.18 12.10
N ASN A 370 -10.82 30.36 12.63
CA ASN A 370 -11.47 31.47 11.90
C ASN A 370 -10.52 32.23 10.94
N LYS A 371 -9.27 31.77 10.78
CA LYS A 371 -8.31 32.38 9.85
C LYS A 371 -8.83 32.31 8.41
N ALA A 372 -8.74 33.43 7.69
CA ALA A 372 -9.06 33.51 6.27
C ALA A 372 -8.12 32.61 5.45
N SER A 373 -8.67 31.81 4.55
CA SER A 373 -7.87 30.99 3.64
C SER A 373 -7.34 31.82 2.49
N TRP A 374 -6.02 31.84 2.31
CA TRP A 374 -5.36 32.58 1.23
C TRP A 374 -5.63 31.98 -0.15
N VAL A 375 -5.94 30.67 -0.23
CA VAL A 375 -6.22 29.98 -1.49
C VAL A 375 -7.66 29.44 -1.49
N LYS A 376 -8.44 29.86 -2.49
CA LYS A 376 -9.80 29.34 -2.73
C LYS A 376 -9.72 27.84 -3.05
N TRP A 377 -10.48 27.02 -2.32
CA TRP A 377 -10.46 25.56 -2.48
C TRP A 377 -10.80 25.09 -3.90
N LYS A 378 -11.72 25.78 -4.60
CA LYS A 378 -12.05 25.49 -6.00
C LYS A 378 -10.84 25.56 -6.94
N ASN A 379 -9.89 26.47 -6.68
CA ASN A 379 -8.67 26.59 -7.48
C ASN A 379 -7.72 25.41 -7.21
N VAL A 380 -7.64 24.96 -5.95
CA VAL A 380 -6.87 23.78 -5.57
C VAL A 380 -7.41 22.52 -6.28
N LEU A 381 -8.74 22.41 -6.37
CA LEU A 381 -9.42 21.28 -7.02
C LEU A 381 -9.36 21.29 -8.55
N ALA A 382 -9.13 22.45 -9.17
CA ALA A 382 -9.09 22.56 -10.62
C ALA A 382 -7.91 21.75 -11.20
N SER A 383 -8.06 21.28 -12.44
CA SER A 383 -6.99 20.59 -13.15
C SER A 383 -5.78 21.49 -13.31
N LYS A 384 -4.59 20.89 -13.43
CA LYS A 384 -3.34 21.64 -13.67
C LYS A 384 -3.40 22.42 -14.98
N GLU A 385 -4.06 21.87 -15.99
CA GLU A 385 -4.33 22.53 -17.28
C GLU A 385 -5.13 23.84 -17.13
N LYS A 386 -6.08 23.86 -16.19
CA LYS A 386 -6.89 25.05 -15.87
C LYS A 386 -6.25 25.95 -14.81
N GLY A 387 -4.96 25.76 -14.53
CA GLY A 387 -4.20 26.56 -13.57
C GLY A 387 -4.42 26.18 -12.10
N GLY A 388 -5.03 25.03 -11.82
CA GLY A 388 -5.21 24.49 -10.47
C GLY A 388 -4.08 23.55 -10.03
N LEU A 389 -4.26 22.91 -8.86
CA LEU A 389 -3.24 22.01 -8.28
C LEU A 389 -3.50 20.52 -8.55
N GLY A 390 -4.59 20.17 -9.26
CA GLY A 390 -4.92 18.79 -9.61
C GLY A 390 -5.34 17.94 -8.41
N VAL A 391 -5.97 18.54 -7.40
CA VAL A 391 -6.50 17.81 -6.25
C VAL A 391 -7.90 17.29 -6.56
N SER A 392 -8.12 15.98 -6.50
CA SER A 392 -9.43 15.40 -6.82
C SER A 392 -10.52 15.83 -5.84
N SER A 393 -11.67 16.24 -6.40
CA SER A 393 -12.91 16.47 -5.65
C SER A 393 -13.43 15.15 -5.10
N LEU A 394 -13.68 15.06 -3.78
CA LEU A 394 -14.23 13.83 -3.17
C LEU A 394 -15.62 13.49 -3.72
N TYR A 395 -16.40 14.50 -4.08
CA TYR A 395 -17.73 14.34 -4.66
C TYR A 395 -17.67 13.65 -6.03
N ALA A 396 -16.74 14.08 -6.88
CA ALA A 396 -16.51 13.47 -8.20
C ALA A 396 -15.88 12.08 -8.04
N LEU A 397 -14.92 11.95 -7.13
CA LEU A 397 -14.21 10.70 -6.86
C LEU A 397 -15.14 9.60 -6.34
N ASN A 398 -16.04 9.88 -5.39
CA ASN A 398 -17.02 8.90 -4.90
C ASN A 398 -17.90 8.36 -6.02
N ARG A 399 -18.40 9.25 -6.91
CA ARG A 399 -19.19 8.83 -8.07
C ARG A 399 -18.39 7.98 -9.03
N ALA A 400 -17.21 8.43 -9.43
CA ALA A 400 -16.33 7.68 -10.32
C ALA A 400 -15.99 6.28 -9.76
N LEU A 401 -15.71 6.18 -8.45
CA LEU A 401 -15.43 4.90 -7.81
C LEU A 401 -16.67 3.99 -7.73
N MET A 402 -17.87 4.53 -7.58
CA MET A 402 -19.11 3.73 -7.69
C MET A 402 -19.32 3.23 -9.12
N MET A 403 -19.04 4.07 -10.14
CA MET A 403 -19.17 3.67 -11.54
C MET A 403 -18.21 2.55 -11.92
N LYS A 404 -17.03 2.48 -11.27
CA LYS A 404 -16.10 1.36 -11.40
C LYS A 404 -16.75 0.01 -11.09
N TRP A 405 -17.71 -0.06 -10.17
CA TRP A 405 -18.40 -1.31 -9.85
C TRP A 405 -19.43 -1.71 -10.89
N VAL A 406 -20.12 -0.74 -11.49
CA VAL A 406 -20.98 -0.97 -12.67
C VAL A 406 -20.13 -1.53 -13.80
N TRP A 407 -18.99 -0.90 -14.07
CA TRP A 407 -18.03 -1.38 -15.06
C TRP A 407 -17.54 -2.81 -14.75
N ARG A 408 -17.18 -3.11 -13.50
CA ARG A 408 -16.75 -4.46 -13.11
C ARG A 408 -17.86 -5.49 -13.25
N PHE A 409 -19.12 -5.13 -13.03
CA PHE A 409 -20.25 -6.03 -13.16
C PHE A 409 -20.37 -6.53 -14.60
N TYR A 410 -20.29 -5.61 -15.56
CA TYR A 410 -20.27 -5.96 -16.99
C TYR A 410 -18.99 -6.64 -17.45
N SER A 411 -17.84 -6.26 -16.90
CA SER A 411 -16.54 -6.82 -17.30
C SER A 411 -16.24 -8.20 -16.69
N GLN A 412 -16.86 -8.54 -15.56
CA GLN A 412 -16.54 -9.73 -14.75
C GLN A 412 -17.81 -10.55 -14.51
N LYS A 413 -18.57 -10.82 -15.58
CA LYS A 413 -19.88 -11.51 -15.55
C LYS A 413 -19.86 -12.82 -14.75
N GLU A 414 -18.74 -13.55 -14.78
CA GLU A 414 -18.55 -14.86 -14.13
C GLU A 414 -18.03 -14.82 -12.70
N SER A 415 -17.66 -13.64 -12.20
CA SER A 415 -17.14 -13.50 -10.84
C SER A 415 -18.22 -13.84 -9.81
N ILE A 416 -17.81 -14.43 -8.68
CA ILE A 416 -18.74 -14.85 -7.59
C ILE A 416 -19.64 -13.69 -7.17
N TRP A 417 -19.10 -12.49 -6.99
CA TRP A 417 -19.89 -11.34 -6.57
C TRP A 417 -20.90 -10.91 -7.65
N ALA A 418 -20.53 -10.94 -8.94
CA ALA A 418 -21.45 -10.62 -10.03
C ALA A 418 -22.57 -11.66 -10.13
N ARG A 419 -22.25 -12.97 -9.99
CA ARG A 419 -23.24 -14.05 -9.92
C ARG A 419 -24.20 -13.90 -8.75
N VAL A 420 -23.70 -13.50 -7.57
CA VAL A 420 -24.54 -13.22 -6.39
C VAL A 420 -25.47 -12.03 -6.66
N ILE A 421 -24.97 -10.95 -7.26
CA ILE A 421 -25.79 -9.80 -7.64
C ILE A 421 -26.86 -10.21 -8.66
N LYS A 422 -26.52 -10.97 -9.71
CA LYS A 422 -27.48 -11.51 -10.67
C LYS A 422 -28.54 -12.39 -10.02
N ALA A 423 -28.15 -13.27 -9.09
CA ALA A 423 -29.09 -14.12 -8.36
C ALA A 423 -30.06 -13.31 -7.47
N ILE A 424 -29.63 -12.17 -6.92
CA ILE A 424 -30.45 -11.32 -6.04
C ILE A 424 -31.34 -10.36 -6.85
N TYR A 425 -30.83 -9.80 -7.95
CA TYR A 425 -31.48 -8.69 -8.68
C TYR A 425 -31.94 -9.04 -10.11
N GLY A 426 -31.61 -10.22 -10.64
CA GLY A 426 -31.85 -10.63 -12.03
C GLY A 426 -30.64 -10.42 -12.96
N ASP A 427 -30.66 -11.08 -14.12
CA ASP A 427 -29.62 -10.96 -15.17
C ASP A 427 -29.65 -9.60 -15.89
N ASP A 428 -30.87 -9.07 -16.09
CA ASP A 428 -31.04 -7.69 -16.55
C ASP A 428 -30.88 -6.76 -15.37
N GLU A 429 -29.86 -5.89 -15.44
CA GLU A 429 -29.80 -4.73 -14.59
C GLU A 429 -31.16 -4.04 -14.63
N GLN A 430 -31.95 -4.14 -13.57
CA GLN A 430 -33.14 -3.29 -13.46
C GLN A 430 -32.67 -1.87 -13.15
N VAL A 431 -32.04 -1.23 -14.14
CA VAL A 431 -31.94 0.21 -14.36
C VAL A 431 -33.31 0.75 -14.85
N GLY A 432 -34.26 -0.13 -15.21
CA GLY A 432 -35.58 0.25 -15.75
C GLY A 432 -36.81 0.06 -14.83
N ASN A 433 -37.13 -1.14 -14.35
CA ASN A 433 -38.44 -1.41 -13.73
C ASN A 433 -38.33 -2.14 -12.40
N ILE A 434 -38.69 -1.49 -11.30
CA ILE A 434 -38.60 -2.06 -9.94
C ILE A 434 -39.97 -2.62 -9.53
N SER A 435 -40.12 -3.94 -9.58
CA SER A 435 -41.23 -4.64 -8.93
C SER A 435 -40.70 -5.52 -7.79
N LYS A 436 -40.36 -4.90 -6.66
CA LYS A 436 -40.54 -5.38 -5.28
C LYS A 436 -39.95 -4.37 -4.29
N ALA A 437 -40.83 -3.75 -3.51
CA ALA A 437 -40.50 -2.87 -2.40
C ALA A 437 -39.91 -3.69 -1.25
N GLY A 438 -38.81 -3.23 -0.64
CA GLY A 438 -38.30 -3.86 0.58
C GLY A 438 -36.89 -3.47 1.00
N SER A 439 -35.87 -3.77 0.19
CA SER A 439 -34.48 -3.75 0.69
C SER A 439 -33.62 -2.69 0.02
N ARG A 440 -33.14 -1.71 0.82
CA ARG A 440 -32.06 -0.79 0.44
C ARG A 440 -30.75 -1.58 0.41
N SER A 441 -30.10 -1.67 -0.74
CA SER A 441 -28.82 -2.34 -0.89
C SER A 441 -27.75 -1.43 -1.46
N CYS A 442 -26.48 -1.76 -1.22
CA CYS A 442 -25.35 -1.01 -1.78
C CYS A 442 -25.38 -1.02 -3.32
N TRP A 443 -25.70 -2.17 -3.93
CA TRP A 443 -25.84 -2.28 -5.38
C TRP A 443 -26.92 -1.36 -5.94
N ARG A 444 -28.09 -1.32 -5.30
CA ARG A 444 -29.19 -0.45 -5.71
C ARG A 444 -28.85 1.03 -5.57
N ASN A 445 -28.04 1.42 -4.58
CA ASN A 445 -27.54 2.79 -4.47
C ASN A 445 -26.62 3.16 -5.64
N ILE A 446 -25.74 2.24 -6.05
CA ILE A 446 -24.83 2.44 -7.20
C ILE A 446 -25.64 2.61 -8.49
N VAL A 447 -26.58 1.68 -8.76
CA VAL A 447 -27.46 1.73 -9.95
C VAL A 447 -28.33 3.00 -9.95
N ASN A 448 -28.85 3.41 -8.79
CA ASN A 448 -29.65 4.63 -8.70
C ASN A 448 -28.82 5.89 -8.98
N GLU A 449 -27.53 5.92 -8.64
CA GLU A 449 -26.64 7.02 -9.02
C GLU A 449 -26.38 7.08 -10.53
N VAL A 450 -26.27 5.95 -11.21
CA VAL A 450 -26.19 5.91 -12.69
C VAL A 450 -27.43 6.58 -13.29
N ARG A 451 -28.62 6.28 -12.77
CA ARG A 451 -29.88 6.91 -13.21
C ARG A 451 -29.90 8.41 -12.94
N ILE A 452 -29.48 8.84 -11.75
CA ILE A 452 -29.41 10.27 -11.39
C ILE A 452 -28.46 11.01 -12.34
N LEU A 453 -27.30 10.43 -12.66
CA LEU A 453 -26.35 11.01 -13.61
C LEU A 453 -26.92 11.03 -15.04
N SER A 454 -27.61 9.98 -15.46
CA SER A 454 -28.30 9.93 -16.76
C SER A 454 -29.34 11.05 -16.89
N ASN A 455 -30.13 11.30 -15.83
CA ASN A 455 -31.09 12.41 -15.78
C ASN A 455 -30.41 13.79 -15.82
N GLN A 456 -29.14 13.88 -15.44
CA GLN A 456 -28.31 15.09 -15.55
C GLN A 456 -27.59 15.20 -16.91
N GLY A 457 -27.90 14.32 -17.86
CA GLY A 457 -27.28 14.28 -19.19
C GLY A 457 -25.96 13.51 -19.24
N ILE A 458 -25.53 12.89 -18.15
CA ILE A 458 -24.30 12.08 -18.08
C ILE A 458 -24.69 10.61 -18.24
N LYS A 459 -24.71 10.13 -19.48
CA LYS A 459 -24.96 8.73 -19.80
C LYS A 459 -23.70 7.90 -19.56
N VAL A 460 -23.54 7.41 -18.33
CA VAL A 460 -22.32 6.68 -17.91
C VAL A 460 -22.05 5.45 -18.78
N LEU A 461 -23.09 4.74 -19.19
CA LEU A 461 -22.98 3.54 -20.02
C LEU A 461 -22.42 3.85 -21.43
N ASP A 462 -22.62 5.07 -21.95
CA ASP A 462 -22.07 5.47 -23.25
C ASP A 462 -20.53 5.58 -23.23
N TYR A 463 -19.94 5.76 -22.04
CA TYR A 463 -18.49 5.74 -21.83
C TYR A 463 -17.94 4.32 -21.66
N MET A 464 -18.80 3.30 -21.56
CA MET A 464 -18.39 1.89 -21.56
C MET A 464 -18.43 1.38 -22.99
N ARG A 465 -17.25 1.15 -23.57
CA ARG A 465 -17.11 0.54 -24.89
C ARG A 465 -16.63 -0.89 -24.73
N ILE A 466 -17.22 -1.80 -25.50
CA ILE A 466 -16.71 -3.16 -25.63
C ILE A 466 -15.57 -3.13 -26.64
N LYS A 467 -14.40 -3.59 -26.21
CA LYS A 467 -13.33 -3.99 -27.11
C LYS A 467 -13.62 -5.42 -27.56
N LEU A 468 -14.03 -5.48 -28.81
CA LEU A 468 -14.26 -6.73 -29.52
C LEU A 468 -12.94 -7.51 -29.65
N GLU A 469 -12.96 -8.77 -29.23
CA GLU A 469 -11.85 -9.70 -29.40
C GLU A 469 -12.35 -10.94 -30.17
N ASN A 470 -12.74 -12.02 -29.50
CA ASN A 470 -13.25 -13.20 -30.18
C ASN A 470 -14.70 -13.04 -30.64
N GLY A 471 -15.44 -12.05 -30.15
CA GLY A 471 -16.81 -11.73 -30.52
C GLY A 471 -17.87 -12.73 -30.04
N GLU A 472 -17.51 -13.72 -29.22
CA GLU A 472 -18.43 -14.77 -28.78
C GLU A 472 -19.40 -14.29 -27.71
N SER A 473 -19.00 -13.28 -26.92
CA SER A 473 -19.75 -12.80 -25.76
C SER A 473 -20.37 -11.41 -25.96
N THR A 474 -20.29 -10.91 -27.20
CA THR A 474 -20.75 -9.59 -27.64
C THR A 474 -21.90 -9.74 -28.63
N ALA A 475 -23.04 -9.15 -28.33
CA ALA A 475 -24.21 -9.16 -29.21
C ALA A 475 -24.02 -8.16 -30.36
N PHE A 476 -24.18 -8.62 -31.61
CA PHE A 476 -23.92 -7.81 -32.79
C PHE A 476 -24.80 -6.56 -32.84
N TRP A 477 -26.09 -6.70 -32.55
CA TRP A 477 -27.06 -5.61 -32.70
C TRP A 477 -27.29 -4.77 -31.43
N ASP A 478 -27.06 -5.36 -30.26
CA ASP A 478 -27.47 -4.80 -28.97
C ASP A 478 -26.34 -4.17 -28.15
N ASP A 479 -25.08 -4.56 -28.40
CA ASP A 479 -23.93 -4.02 -27.69
C ASP A 479 -23.26 -2.84 -28.43
N ASN A 480 -22.63 -1.95 -27.66
CA ASN A 480 -21.81 -0.85 -28.18
C ASN A 480 -20.35 -1.29 -28.36
N TRP A 481 -20.10 -2.03 -29.44
CA TRP A 481 -18.79 -2.63 -29.74
C TRP A 481 -18.07 -1.98 -30.94
N ILE A 482 -18.77 -1.16 -31.74
CA ILE A 482 -18.19 -0.43 -32.88
C ILE A 482 -18.89 0.92 -33.09
N GLY A 483 -18.15 1.94 -33.53
CA GLY A 483 -18.71 3.25 -33.88
C GLY A 483 -19.26 4.10 -32.72
N GLY A 484 -19.14 3.62 -31.48
CA GLY A 484 -19.55 4.33 -30.27
C GLY A 484 -21.06 4.42 -30.04
N LYS A 485 -21.87 3.69 -30.83
CA LYS A 485 -23.32 3.56 -30.67
C LYS A 485 -23.75 2.12 -30.98
N VAL A 486 -24.85 1.70 -30.36
CA VAL A 486 -25.47 0.39 -30.62
C VAL A 486 -26.03 0.33 -32.06
N LEU A 487 -25.67 -0.72 -32.81
CA LEU A 487 -25.94 -0.83 -34.25
C LEU A 487 -27.43 -0.80 -34.60
N LYS A 488 -28.32 -1.38 -33.78
CA LYS A 488 -29.77 -1.38 -34.09
C LYS A 488 -30.40 0.02 -34.16
N TYR A 489 -29.84 0.99 -33.44
CA TYR A 489 -30.30 2.38 -33.48
C TYR A 489 -29.71 3.16 -34.65
N SER A 490 -28.49 2.79 -35.08
CA SER A 490 -27.82 3.39 -36.24
C SER A 490 -28.36 2.84 -37.57
N PHE A 491 -28.69 1.55 -37.64
CA PHE A 491 -29.15 0.85 -38.85
C PHE A 491 -30.51 0.16 -38.65
N PRO A 492 -31.57 0.91 -38.30
CA PRO A 492 -32.86 0.34 -37.92
C PRO A 492 -33.55 -0.42 -39.07
N ARG A 493 -33.27 -0.09 -40.34
CA ARG A 493 -33.87 -0.78 -41.49
C ARG A 493 -33.22 -2.14 -41.73
N ILE A 494 -31.91 -2.24 -41.57
CA ILE A 494 -31.18 -3.51 -41.65
C ILE A 494 -31.52 -4.37 -40.44
N TYR A 495 -31.50 -3.79 -39.23
CA TYR A 495 -31.94 -4.50 -38.03
C TYR A 495 -33.35 -5.05 -38.20
N ALA A 496 -34.30 -4.33 -38.82
CA ALA A 496 -35.65 -4.85 -39.05
C ALA A 496 -35.71 -6.07 -40.00
N LEU A 497 -34.72 -6.25 -40.88
CA LEU A 497 -34.62 -7.39 -41.80
C LEU A 497 -33.93 -8.61 -41.16
N GLU A 498 -33.11 -8.42 -40.13
CA GLU A 498 -32.41 -9.49 -39.41
C GLU A 498 -33.37 -10.53 -38.84
N THR A 499 -33.12 -11.83 -39.07
CA THR A 499 -33.88 -12.91 -38.43
C THR A 499 -33.29 -13.27 -37.07
N GLU A 500 -31.98 -13.18 -36.91
CA GLU A 500 -31.27 -13.51 -35.67
C GLU A 500 -30.89 -12.24 -34.90
N LYS A 501 -31.84 -11.70 -34.12
CA LYS A 501 -31.64 -10.43 -33.39
C LYS A 501 -30.52 -10.50 -32.35
N GLU A 502 -30.36 -11.66 -31.72
CA GLU A 502 -29.42 -11.91 -30.62
C GLU A 502 -28.10 -12.53 -31.11
N VAL A 503 -27.80 -12.44 -32.41
CA VAL A 503 -26.59 -13.03 -33.01
C VAL A 503 -25.32 -12.43 -32.38
N ALA A 504 -24.36 -13.29 -32.02
CA ALA A 504 -23.05 -12.87 -31.54
C ALA A 504 -22.20 -12.30 -32.69
N VAL A 505 -21.29 -11.38 -32.38
CA VAL A 505 -20.42 -10.77 -33.41
C VAL A 505 -19.58 -11.83 -34.13
N ASN A 506 -19.05 -12.82 -33.40
CA ASN A 506 -18.28 -13.92 -34.01
C ASN A 506 -19.09 -14.68 -35.06
N SER A 507 -20.29 -15.13 -34.68
CA SER A 507 -21.18 -15.88 -35.56
C SER A 507 -21.54 -15.05 -36.80
N LYS A 508 -21.89 -13.77 -36.61
CA LYS A 508 -22.27 -12.88 -37.71
C LYS A 508 -21.11 -12.56 -38.66
N MET A 509 -19.89 -12.46 -38.15
CA MET A 509 -18.69 -12.16 -38.94
C MET A 509 -18.08 -13.42 -39.60
N SER A 510 -18.42 -14.61 -39.10
CA SER A 510 -18.00 -15.89 -39.68
C SER A 510 -18.84 -16.31 -40.89
N ASP A 511 -20.02 -15.71 -41.07
CA ASP A 511 -20.85 -15.96 -42.24
C ASP A 511 -20.19 -15.45 -43.53
N THR A 512 -20.34 -16.23 -44.60
CA THR A 512 -19.78 -15.90 -45.93
C THR A 512 -20.32 -14.59 -46.50
N MET A 513 -21.56 -14.22 -46.15
CA MET A 513 -22.16 -12.95 -46.51
C MET A 513 -22.99 -12.39 -45.35
N LEU A 514 -22.83 -11.10 -45.07
CA LEU A 514 -23.54 -10.39 -44.00
C LEU A 514 -25.08 -10.42 -44.17
N GLU A 515 -25.54 -10.65 -45.40
CA GLU A 515 -26.96 -10.74 -45.77
C GLU A 515 -27.61 -12.08 -45.45
N ASN A 516 -26.85 -13.13 -45.13
CA ASN A 516 -27.37 -14.51 -45.00
C ASN A 516 -28.48 -14.65 -43.96
N SER A 517 -28.37 -13.93 -42.84
CA SER A 517 -29.39 -13.94 -41.79
C SER A 517 -30.47 -12.85 -41.98
N LEU A 518 -30.50 -12.16 -43.12
CA LEU A 518 -31.59 -11.24 -43.45
C LEU A 518 -32.77 -12.02 -44.05
N ARG A 519 -33.99 -11.72 -43.61
CA ARG A 519 -35.23 -12.37 -44.08
C ARG A 519 -35.50 -12.22 -45.59
N ARG A 520 -34.83 -11.27 -46.25
CA ARG A 520 -34.88 -11.01 -47.69
C ARG A 520 -33.68 -10.17 -48.13
N SER A 521 -33.41 -10.15 -49.43
CA SER A 521 -32.43 -9.26 -50.02
C SER A 521 -32.74 -7.77 -49.80
N ILE A 522 -31.67 -7.00 -49.77
CA ILE A 522 -31.67 -5.57 -49.50
C ILE A 522 -32.20 -4.84 -50.72
N ARG A 523 -33.17 -3.94 -50.51
CA ARG A 523 -33.73 -3.12 -51.59
C ARG A 523 -32.97 -1.81 -51.70
N GLY A 524 -33.13 -1.14 -52.84
CA GLY A 524 -32.55 0.19 -53.07
C GLY A 524 -33.04 1.26 -52.08
N GLY A 525 -32.45 2.45 -52.17
CA GLY A 525 -32.78 3.58 -51.29
C GLY A 525 -32.14 3.45 -49.90
N VAL A 526 -32.89 3.76 -48.86
CA VAL A 526 -32.36 3.87 -47.48
C VAL A 526 -31.85 2.54 -46.93
N GLU A 527 -32.44 1.40 -47.34
CA GLU A 527 -31.93 0.06 -46.98
C GLU A 527 -30.50 -0.13 -47.52
N HIS A 528 -30.28 0.13 -48.81
CA HIS A 528 -28.96 -0.01 -49.43
C HIS A 528 -27.90 0.95 -48.83
N VAL A 529 -28.27 2.20 -48.53
CA VAL A 529 -27.36 3.17 -47.90
C VAL A 529 -26.92 2.68 -46.51
N GLN A 530 -27.88 2.26 -45.66
CA GLN A 530 -27.56 1.74 -44.33
C GLN A 530 -26.70 0.48 -44.38
N PHE A 531 -26.90 -0.38 -45.39
CA PHE A 531 -26.10 -1.58 -45.54
C PHE A 531 -24.66 -1.28 -45.94
N ASN A 532 -24.45 -0.37 -46.90
CA ASN A 532 -23.11 0.01 -47.33
C ASN A 532 -22.32 0.66 -46.18
N GLU A 533 -22.94 1.58 -45.43
CA GLU A 533 -22.33 2.19 -44.25
C GLU A 533 -21.98 1.16 -43.16
N LEU A 534 -22.86 0.19 -42.93
CA LEU A 534 -22.59 -0.91 -42.01
C LEU A 534 -21.43 -1.78 -42.51
N SER A 535 -21.44 -2.17 -43.78
CA SER A 535 -20.38 -2.98 -44.40
C SER A 535 -19.02 -2.30 -44.33
N ASP A 536 -18.95 -1.00 -44.64
CA ASP A 536 -17.72 -0.21 -44.58
C ASP A 536 -17.16 -0.13 -43.15
N MET A 537 -18.01 0.01 -42.13
CA MET A 537 -17.55 -0.04 -40.74
C MET A 537 -16.96 -1.41 -40.37
N LEU A 538 -17.61 -2.49 -40.83
CA LEU A 538 -17.20 -3.87 -40.50
C LEU A 538 -15.93 -4.30 -41.21
N GLN A 539 -15.56 -3.71 -42.35
CA GLN A 539 -14.31 -4.01 -43.06
C GLN A 539 -13.06 -3.80 -42.18
N SER A 540 -13.13 -2.87 -41.23
CA SER A 540 -12.02 -2.55 -40.32
C SER A 540 -11.89 -3.50 -39.12
N VAL A 541 -12.82 -4.44 -38.96
CA VAL A 541 -12.94 -5.30 -37.79
C VAL A 541 -12.16 -6.60 -37.98
N SER A 542 -11.27 -6.92 -37.04
CA SER A 542 -10.57 -8.20 -36.97
C SER A 542 -10.82 -8.87 -35.62
N LEU A 543 -11.29 -10.11 -35.64
CA LEU A 543 -11.46 -10.92 -34.44
C LEU A 543 -10.13 -11.55 -34.01
N MET A 544 -9.94 -11.68 -32.70
CA MET A 544 -8.73 -12.20 -32.06
C MET A 544 -9.10 -13.36 -31.11
N PRO A 545 -8.19 -14.32 -30.80
CA PRO A 545 -8.52 -15.52 -30.02
C PRO A 545 -8.69 -15.26 -28.51
N TYR A 546 -8.94 -14.03 -28.09
CA TYR A 546 -9.06 -13.61 -26.70
C TYR A 546 -10.52 -13.30 -26.38
N SER A 547 -10.93 -13.47 -25.13
CA SER A 547 -12.33 -13.20 -24.73
C SER A 547 -12.62 -11.70 -24.75
N ASP A 548 -13.75 -11.29 -25.31
CA ASP A 548 -14.15 -9.87 -25.40
C ASP A 548 -14.01 -9.13 -24.06
N ARG A 549 -13.54 -7.87 -24.13
CA ARG A 549 -13.27 -7.06 -22.94
C ARG A 549 -14.10 -5.79 -22.95
N CYS A 550 -14.69 -5.40 -21.83
CA CYS A 550 -15.40 -4.13 -21.69
C CYS A 550 -14.45 -2.92 -21.52
N ILE A 551 -13.32 -2.87 -22.24
CA ILE A 551 -12.36 -1.77 -22.19
C ILE A 551 -11.82 -1.46 -23.59
N ASP A 552 -12.09 -0.26 -24.10
CA ASP A 552 -11.31 0.35 -25.17
C ASP A 552 -9.90 0.68 -24.62
N ILE A 553 -8.97 -0.25 -24.80
CA ILE A 553 -7.54 0.01 -24.69
C ILE A 553 -7.08 0.18 -26.13
N ASP A 554 -6.75 1.43 -26.53
CA ASP A 554 -6.42 1.84 -27.90
C ASP A 554 -5.46 0.89 -28.63
N SER A 555 -4.64 0.14 -27.90
CA SER A 555 -4.04 -1.08 -28.39
C SER A 555 -3.54 -1.95 -27.25
N ILE A 556 -3.50 -3.27 -27.43
CA ILE A 556 -2.54 -4.09 -26.67
C ILE A 556 -1.13 -3.93 -27.23
N ILE A 557 -0.95 -3.21 -28.34
CA ILE A 557 0.35 -2.94 -28.92
C ILE A 557 1.01 -1.81 -28.12
N CYS A 558 2.29 -1.95 -27.85
CA CYS A 558 3.07 -0.98 -27.10
C CYS A 558 2.89 0.46 -27.66
N PRO A 559 2.44 1.45 -26.86
CA PRO A 559 2.27 2.83 -27.32
C PRO A 559 3.58 3.48 -27.77
N ILE A 560 4.71 2.89 -27.35
CA ILE A 560 6.05 3.36 -27.66
C ILE A 560 6.49 2.93 -29.08
N ARG A 561 5.84 1.90 -29.65
CA ARG A 561 5.95 1.45 -31.06
C ARG A 561 4.79 0.52 -31.43
N GLU A 562 4.21 0.73 -32.60
CA GLU A 562 3.19 -0.13 -33.28
C GLU A 562 3.69 -1.56 -33.62
N CYS A 563 4.45 -2.23 -32.73
CA CYS A 563 4.82 -3.64 -32.88
C CYS A 563 5.03 -4.30 -31.51
N GLY A 564 4.26 -5.36 -31.25
CA GLY A 564 4.37 -6.24 -30.10
C GLY A 564 3.39 -5.94 -28.96
N VAL A 565 2.90 -6.99 -28.30
CA VAL A 565 1.98 -6.92 -27.16
C VAL A 565 2.67 -6.26 -25.95
N GLU A 566 2.05 -5.22 -25.42
CA GLU A 566 2.43 -4.51 -24.21
C GLU A 566 2.34 -5.47 -23.02
N SER A 567 3.50 -5.74 -22.43
CA SER A 567 3.66 -6.51 -21.20
C SER A 567 4.71 -5.83 -20.33
N ALA A 568 4.74 -6.09 -19.02
CA ALA A 568 5.81 -5.59 -18.16
C ALA A 568 7.20 -6.03 -18.67
N ARG A 569 7.31 -7.25 -19.22
CA ARG A 569 8.49 -7.74 -19.93
C ARG A 569 8.85 -6.86 -21.12
N HIS A 570 7.88 -6.56 -21.98
CA HIS A 570 8.09 -5.69 -23.14
C HIS A 570 8.49 -4.28 -22.73
N VAL A 571 7.70 -3.63 -21.88
CA VAL A 571 7.87 -2.22 -21.51
C VAL A 571 9.15 -1.98 -20.73
N PHE A 572 9.56 -2.87 -19.83
CA PHE A 572 10.68 -2.62 -18.90
C PHE A 572 11.98 -3.34 -19.24
N PHE A 573 11.97 -4.32 -20.16
CA PHE A 573 13.15 -5.16 -20.42
C PHE A 573 13.44 -5.35 -21.92
N SER A 574 12.48 -5.85 -22.69
CA SER A 574 12.76 -6.24 -24.08
C SER A 574 12.60 -5.12 -25.11
N TYR A 575 12.01 -3.98 -24.75
CA TYR A 575 11.86 -2.87 -25.69
C TYR A 575 13.19 -2.18 -26.03
N ASN A 576 13.44 -1.94 -27.32
CA ASN A 576 14.72 -1.40 -27.83
C ASN A 576 15.15 -0.07 -27.19
N LEU A 577 14.21 0.84 -26.90
CA LEU A 577 14.54 2.10 -26.23
C LEU A 577 15.05 1.84 -24.80
N VAL A 578 14.44 0.89 -24.09
CA VAL A 578 14.87 0.55 -22.74
C VAL A 578 16.23 -0.14 -22.78
N ARG A 579 16.46 -1.06 -23.73
CA ARG A 579 17.79 -1.65 -23.95
C ARG A 579 18.85 -0.57 -24.22
N GLN A 580 18.53 0.45 -25.01
CA GLN A 580 19.44 1.57 -25.26
C GLN A 580 19.69 2.42 -24.01
N ILE A 581 18.65 2.73 -23.23
CA ILE A 581 18.78 3.47 -21.96
C ILE A 581 19.61 2.67 -20.96
N VAL A 582 19.34 1.37 -20.80
CA VAL A 582 20.07 0.48 -19.90
C VAL A 582 21.53 0.36 -20.34
N ARG A 583 21.82 0.22 -21.64
CA ARG A 583 23.21 0.25 -22.15
C ARG A 583 23.93 1.54 -21.79
N LYS A 584 23.25 2.70 -21.91
CA LYS A 584 23.81 3.99 -21.50
C LYS A 584 24.03 4.07 -19.99
N VAL A 585 23.14 3.51 -19.17
CA VAL A 585 23.30 3.43 -17.70
C VAL A 585 24.46 2.51 -17.33
N CYS A 586 24.58 1.33 -17.94
CA CYS A 586 25.71 0.42 -17.76
C CYS A 586 27.04 1.09 -18.12
N SER A 587 27.07 1.83 -19.24
CA SER A 587 28.24 2.62 -19.63
C SER A 587 28.54 3.77 -18.67
N TRP A 588 27.52 4.42 -18.12
CA TRP A 588 27.69 5.50 -17.14
C TRP A 588 28.28 4.99 -15.81
N TRP A 589 27.95 3.77 -15.42
CA TRP A 589 28.42 3.14 -14.19
C TRP A 589 29.63 2.22 -14.37
N ASP A 590 30.18 2.13 -15.58
CA ASP A 590 31.28 1.22 -15.95
C ASP A 590 31.02 -0.25 -15.57
N VAL A 591 29.82 -0.73 -15.92
CA VAL A 591 29.36 -2.09 -15.64
C VAL A 591 29.08 -2.84 -16.94
N MET A 592 29.45 -4.13 -17.01
CA MET A 592 29.15 -4.98 -18.16
C MET A 592 27.63 -5.11 -18.38
N TYR A 593 27.17 -4.67 -19.55
CA TYR A 593 25.79 -4.85 -20.00
C TYR A 593 25.52 -6.33 -20.33
N ILE A 594 24.48 -6.90 -19.74
CA ILE A 594 23.91 -8.19 -20.12
C ILE A 594 22.47 -7.96 -20.57
N ASP A 595 22.08 -8.63 -21.66
CA ASP A 595 20.72 -8.57 -22.16
C ASP A 595 19.80 -9.38 -21.25
N VAL A 596 18.89 -8.70 -20.55
CA VAL A 596 17.96 -9.30 -19.58
C VAL A 596 16.52 -9.08 -20.05
N ASN A 597 15.69 -10.12 -19.94
CA ASN A 597 14.31 -10.10 -20.43
C ASN A 597 13.26 -10.25 -19.33
N SER A 598 13.69 -10.32 -18.07
CA SER A 598 12.80 -10.41 -16.92
C SER A 598 13.41 -9.76 -15.69
N TYR A 599 12.57 -9.43 -14.71
CA TYR A 599 13.03 -8.92 -13.42
C TYR A 599 13.95 -9.93 -12.72
N VAL A 600 13.65 -11.23 -12.81
CA VAL A 600 14.45 -12.30 -12.20
C VAL A 600 15.85 -12.35 -12.83
N GLU A 601 15.95 -12.28 -14.16
CA GLU A 601 17.24 -12.23 -14.86
C GLU A 601 18.03 -10.97 -14.48
N TRP A 602 17.37 -9.81 -14.44
CA TRP A 602 17.99 -8.55 -14.02
C TRP A 602 18.50 -8.63 -12.57
N PHE A 603 17.70 -9.18 -11.65
CA PHE A 603 18.07 -9.30 -10.25
C PHE A 603 19.27 -10.24 -10.04
N ASN A 604 19.28 -11.38 -10.75
CA ASN A 604 20.41 -12.30 -10.72
C ASN A 604 21.69 -11.67 -11.30
N TRP A 605 21.56 -10.90 -12.38
CA TRP A 605 22.66 -10.13 -12.94
C TRP A 605 23.17 -9.05 -11.98
N MET A 606 22.30 -8.27 -11.35
CA MET A 606 22.69 -7.25 -10.35
C MET A 606 23.41 -7.86 -9.15
N ASN A 607 23.02 -9.06 -8.73
CA ASN A 607 23.68 -9.78 -7.66
C ASN A 607 25.07 -10.30 -8.07
N SER A 608 25.26 -10.70 -9.33
CA SER A 608 26.55 -11.19 -9.83
C SER A 608 27.61 -10.09 -10.05
N LEU A 609 27.19 -8.81 -10.10
CA LEU A 609 28.12 -7.68 -10.20
C LEU A 609 29.09 -7.64 -9.02
N ARG A 610 30.39 -7.49 -9.29
CA ARG A 610 31.44 -7.35 -8.27
C ARG A 610 31.55 -5.92 -7.75
N LEU A 611 30.43 -5.39 -7.24
CA LEU A 611 30.34 -4.06 -6.64
C LEU A 611 30.17 -4.13 -5.12
N LYS A 612 30.67 -3.12 -4.40
CA LYS A 612 30.42 -2.97 -2.96
C LYS A 612 28.91 -2.81 -2.71
N SER A 613 28.40 -3.33 -1.58
CA SER A 613 26.96 -3.33 -1.23
C SER A 613 26.31 -1.93 -1.37
N LYS A 614 26.96 -0.88 -0.87
CA LYS A 614 26.48 0.51 -1.03
C LYS A 614 26.39 0.97 -2.49
N SER A 615 27.31 0.53 -3.35
CA SER A 615 27.28 0.87 -4.78
C SER A 615 26.18 0.09 -5.50
N LYS A 616 25.93 -1.17 -5.12
CA LYS A 616 24.82 -1.99 -5.65
C LYS A 616 23.46 -1.34 -5.37
N LEU A 617 23.22 -0.88 -4.15
CA LEU A 617 21.98 -0.18 -3.80
C LEU A 617 21.77 1.09 -4.63
N LYS A 618 22.84 1.83 -4.92
CA LYS A 618 22.76 3.05 -5.75
C LYS A 618 22.42 2.73 -7.20
N ILE A 619 23.13 1.78 -7.81
CA ILE A 619 22.85 1.40 -9.21
C ILE A 619 21.46 0.77 -9.34
N GLU A 620 21.01 0.00 -8.35
CA GLU A 620 19.63 -0.50 -8.25
C GLU A 620 18.61 0.66 -8.20
N GLY A 621 18.87 1.70 -7.40
CA GLY A 621 18.12 2.95 -7.40
C GLY A 621 18.02 3.61 -8.79
N VAL A 622 19.14 3.65 -9.53
CA VAL A 622 19.16 4.17 -10.92
C VAL A 622 18.25 3.35 -11.83
N PHE A 623 18.24 2.02 -11.72
CA PHE A 623 17.33 1.17 -12.50
C PHE A 623 15.84 1.40 -12.16
N TYR A 624 15.51 1.64 -10.88
CA TYR A 624 14.14 2.03 -10.52
C TYR A 624 13.73 3.38 -11.14
N VAL A 625 14.66 4.35 -11.18
CA VAL A 625 14.44 5.64 -11.85
C VAL A 625 14.24 5.44 -13.36
N VAL A 626 15.02 4.57 -14.01
CA VAL A 626 14.82 4.19 -15.43
C VAL A 626 13.41 3.68 -15.65
N TRP A 627 12.95 2.68 -14.89
CA TRP A 627 11.61 2.11 -15.06
C TRP A 627 10.51 3.15 -14.81
N TRP A 628 10.67 4.01 -13.80
CA TRP A 628 9.73 5.09 -13.54
C TRP A 628 9.62 6.08 -14.72
N HIS A 629 10.74 6.47 -15.32
CA HIS A 629 10.75 7.39 -16.46
C HIS A 629 10.19 6.76 -17.73
N VAL A 630 10.51 5.49 -17.99
CA VAL A 630 9.93 4.72 -19.10
C VAL A 630 8.41 4.59 -18.93
N TRP A 631 7.93 4.26 -17.73
CA TRP A 631 6.50 4.18 -17.42
C TRP A 631 5.79 5.53 -17.60
N THR A 632 6.42 6.61 -17.12
CA THR A 632 5.87 7.97 -17.25
C THR A 632 5.81 8.38 -18.71
N PHE A 633 6.85 8.08 -19.50
CA PHE A 633 6.87 8.36 -20.94
C PHE A 633 5.77 7.61 -21.69
N ARG A 634 5.57 6.31 -21.39
CA ARG A 634 4.45 5.51 -21.92
C ARG A 634 3.09 6.11 -21.61
N ASN A 635 2.87 6.53 -20.38
CA ASN A 635 1.58 7.12 -19.97
C ASN A 635 1.34 8.49 -20.63
N LYS A 636 2.37 9.31 -20.83
CA LYS A 636 2.24 10.54 -21.60
C LYS A 636 1.81 10.28 -23.03
N LEU A 637 2.41 9.29 -23.69
CA LEU A 637 2.02 8.91 -25.06
C LEU A 637 0.56 8.43 -25.18
N LEU A 638 0.00 7.84 -24.13
CA LEU A 638 -1.38 7.35 -24.13
C LEU A 638 -2.42 8.37 -23.70
N PHE A 639 -2.06 9.28 -22.80
CA PHE A 639 -3.02 10.16 -22.14
C PHE A 639 -2.80 11.65 -22.47
N GLU A 640 -1.71 12.01 -23.17
CA GLU A 640 -1.41 13.38 -23.60
C GLU A 640 -1.22 13.44 -25.13
N ASP A 641 -1.93 14.33 -25.83
CA ASP A 641 -1.83 14.54 -27.30
C ASP A 641 -0.46 15.10 -27.78
N LYS A 642 0.56 15.10 -26.92
CA LYS A 642 1.84 15.76 -27.17
C LYS A 642 2.93 14.74 -27.45
N LYS A 643 3.50 14.75 -28.67
CA LYS A 643 4.68 13.95 -29.03
C LYS A 643 5.89 14.35 -28.17
N SER A 644 6.16 13.58 -27.11
CA SER A 644 7.36 13.74 -26.28
C SER A 644 8.59 13.11 -26.96
N SER A 645 9.72 13.83 -26.98
CA SER A 645 10.95 13.34 -27.61
C SER A 645 11.58 12.20 -26.81
N LYS A 646 11.91 11.10 -27.50
CA LYS A 646 12.62 9.94 -26.94
C LYS A 646 14.06 10.28 -26.49
N THR A 647 14.63 11.36 -27.00
CA THR A 647 16.05 11.74 -26.78
C THR A 647 16.35 12.20 -25.36
N ILE A 648 15.36 12.72 -24.63
CA ILE A 648 15.56 13.38 -23.33
C ILE A 648 15.48 12.37 -22.16
N ILE A 649 14.98 11.15 -22.39
CA ILE A 649 14.68 10.18 -21.32
C ILE A 649 15.94 9.80 -20.53
N PHE A 650 17.09 9.63 -21.20
CA PHE A 650 18.33 9.31 -20.51
C PHE A 650 18.84 10.49 -19.67
N ASP A 651 18.78 11.71 -20.20
CA ASP A 651 19.20 12.91 -19.47
C ASP A 651 18.33 13.15 -18.23
N ASP A 652 17.02 12.90 -18.34
CA ASP A 652 16.08 12.90 -17.23
C ASP A 652 16.42 11.84 -16.18
N VAL A 653 16.76 10.61 -16.60
CA VAL A 653 17.19 9.54 -15.70
C VAL A 653 18.45 9.96 -14.95
N VAL A 654 19.49 10.42 -15.66
CA VAL A 654 20.74 10.87 -15.05
C VAL A 654 20.46 11.98 -14.04
N SER A 655 19.73 13.02 -14.44
CA SER A 655 19.34 14.13 -13.57
C SER A 655 18.64 13.62 -12.31
N ARG A 656 17.64 12.74 -12.43
CA ARG A 656 16.86 12.22 -11.29
C ARG A 656 17.62 11.24 -10.40
N SER A 657 18.54 10.48 -10.98
CA SER A 657 19.41 9.55 -10.25
C SER A 657 20.47 10.25 -9.40
N TYR A 658 20.78 11.53 -9.65
CA TYR A 658 21.59 12.34 -8.73
C TYR A 658 20.80 12.87 -7.52
N TYR A 659 19.46 12.86 -7.57
CA TYR A 659 18.58 13.33 -6.50
C TYR A 659 18.07 12.21 -5.57
N TRP A 660 18.29 10.94 -5.92
CA TRP A 660 18.01 9.74 -5.12
C TRP A 660 19.30 9.18 -4.54
#